data_AF-A0A847GD01-F1
#
_entry.id   AF-A0A847GD01-F1
#
_cell.length_a   1.000
_cell.length_b   1.000
_cell.length_c   1.000
_cell.angle_alpha   90.00
_cell.angle_beta   90.00
_cell.angle_gamma   90.00
#
_symmetry.space_group_name_H-M   'P 1'
#
loop_
_entity.id
_entity.type
_entity.pdbx_description
1 polymer ?
#
loop_
_entity_poly.entity_id
_entity_poly.type
_entity_poly.pdbx_seq_one_letter_code
_entity_poly.pdbx_strand_id
1 'polypeptide(L)'
;MERPGGQARRSRLFFAVAMLLFCLPLRVFAAAPPPEPVTIELWGLTESRVLKGVYDAIHEFERLHPHIRVRVGTPGGQGDLDPQKLLTAVVARTPPDVLWFSRHALGMWATRGAFRPLDDLMERDGISLEDYYPGMRGACMWEGKTYAYAWNVDGRVLFCNMAMLREAGYDRPPRTWAELRDMGAAMTRYDTGRGRYERLGFAPNFGNAWLYIYAWQNGAEWFSPDGRTARVNDPRVAGALEWMVETYDAVGGADKVQSFQGSAQIEGIGDPFLSGRIAMQINGNYYLDYIARNKPDLDFEVSMPPMPEEGMPPVSWSGGFAWVIPKDSRHPEEAWEFAKFMNSLEAWMIVAEGQRRLTESERGGDAFCIPMYSANRAVNEAVMEWVNMDLPENFIRANRVCLDVLPHCQHPPVSVACTELWDAQVTAMLDAIFHIRSPKAALDLQQRRVQAALDRYFLPPTGPVVPARTLARAVAAFNLLVLAGALGFMLRRLRPMRGMARRRALEGMAYVSPWAVGFFLFVLGPMAFSAVIAFSRYDVIHAPEFTGLANWTRMFGFHATDEGMRANDPLFWRGLWNTFYIVAFGVPLTLAASLGVALLLNSRVRGIRAYRVLFYVPVMVPAVVSSLIWIWMLNPETGFFNYGLNLFLRPFGLTAPGWFSRPEWAKPGLILL
;
A
#
# COMPACT_ATOMS: atom_id res chain seq x y z
N MET A 1 -64.99 -25.67 58.82
CA MET A 1 -64.10 -24.52 58.59
C MET A 1 -62.72 -25.10 58.29
N GLU A 2 -62.41 -25.40 57.04
CA GLU A 2 -61.11 -25.98 56.65
C GLU A 2 -60.66 -25.42 55.30
N ARG A 3 -59.38 -25.02 55.25
CA ARG A 3 -58.66 -24.55 54.05
C ARG A 3 -58.18 -25.77 53.24
N PRO A 4 -58.06 -25.63 51.91
CA PRO A 4 -56.96 -26.31 51.22
C PRO A 4 -56.17 -25.36 50.30
N GLY A 5 -54.88 -25.26 50.61
CA GLY A 5 -53.83 -25.00 49.62
C GLY A 5 -53.15 -26.33 49.26
N GLY A 6 -52.60 -26.44 48.05
CA GLY A 6 -51.65 -27.53 47.77
C GLY A 6 -51.46 -27.96 46.32
N GLN A 7 -52.36 -27.64 45.39
CA GLN A 7 -52.34 -28.32 44.08
C GLN A 7 -51.61 -27.56 42.95
N ALA A 8 -51.41 -26.24 43.06
CA ALA A 8 -50.85 -25.43 41.97
C ALA A 8 -49.31 -25.41 41.88
N ARG A 9 -48.58 -25.93 42.87
CA ARG A 9 -47.10 -25.88 42.92
C ARG A 9 -46.41 -27.16 42.43
N ARG A 10 -47.13 -28.29 42.36
CA ARG A 10 -46.58 -29.58 41.90
C ARG A 10 -46.55 -29.73 40.36
N SER A 11 -47.43 -29.05 39.62
CA SER A 11 -47.48 -29.12 38.16
C SER A 11 -46.37 -28.33 37.44
N ARG A 12 -45.88 -27.25 38.04
CA ARG A 12 -44.75 -26.46 37.47
C ARG A 12 -43.38 -27.10 37.68
N LEU A 13 -43.23 -27.92 38.73
CA LEU A 13 -41.97 -28.64 39.00
C LEU A 13 -41.82 -29.89 38.11
N PHE A 14 -42.92 -30.57 37.78
CA PHE A 14 -42.92 -31.71 36.87
C PHE A 14 -42.62 -31.31 35.41
N PHE A 15 -43.08 -30.13 34.97
CA PHE A 15 -42.77 -29.59 33.64
C PHE A 15 -41.31 -29.10 33.53
N ALA A 16 -40.73 -28.57 34.62
CA ALA A 16 -39.33 -28.15 34.65
C ALA A 16 -38.35 -29.34 34.66
N VAL A 17 -38.69 -30.44 35.34
CA VAL A 17 -37.86 -31.66 35.37
C VAL A 17 -37.97 -32.47 34.07
N ALA A 18 -39.12 -32.46 33.39
CA ALA A 18 -39.29 -33.08 32.07
C ALA A 18 -38.55 -32.33 30.96
N MET A 19 -38.43 -30.99 31.02
CA MET A 19 -37.59 -30.23 30.08
C MET A 19 -36.08 -30.37 30.36
N LEU A 20 -35.67 -30.56 31.61
CA LEU A 20 -34.26 -30.79 31.97
C LEU A 20 -33.76 -32.20 31.57
N LEU A 21 -34.65 -33.19 31.52
CA LEU A 21 -34.33 -34.53 31.04
C LEU A 21 -34.30 -34.68 29.51
N PHE A 22 -34.83 -33.69 28.76
CA PHE A 22 -34.71 -33.61 27.30
C PHE A 22 -33.41 -32.91 26.83
N CYS A 23 -32.59 -32.41 27.77
CA CYS A 23 -31.30 -31.77 27.50
C CYS A 23 -30.08 -32.58 27.94
N LEU A 24 -30.25 -33.86 28.33
CA LEU A 24 -29.12 -34.77 28.48
C LEU A 24 -28.76 -35.33 27.10
N PRO A 25 -27.58 -35.02 26.54
CA PRO A 25 -27.15 -35.68 25.34
C PRO A 25 -26.92 -37.15 25.70
N LEU A 26 -27.74 -38.04 25.15
CA LEU A 26 -27.38 -39.43 24.99
C LEU A 26 -26.02 -39.44 24.29
N ARG A 27 -24.94 -39.71 25.05
CA ARG A 27 -23.65 -40.12 24.49
C ARG A 27 -23.84 -41.50 23.89
N VAL A 28 -24.50 -41.53 22.73
CA VAL A 28 -24.31 -42.60 21.75
C VAL A 28 -22.82 -42.59 21.44
N PHE A 29 -22.18 -43.75 21.50
CA PHE A 29 -20.87 -43.99 20.92
C PHE A 29 -20.97 -43.79 19.40
N ALA A 30 -21.12 -42.53 18.97
CA ALA A 30 -20.70 -42.13 17.65
C ALA A 30 -19.17 -42.16 17.70
N ALA A 31 -18.55 -42.85 16.74
CA ALA A 31 -17.14 -42.65 16.47
C ALA A 31 -16.87 -41.14 16.47
N ALA A 32 -15.82 -40.71 17.16
CA ALA A 32 -15.44 -39.30 17.17
C ALA A 32 -15.49 -38.80 15.72
N PRO A 33 -16.17 -37.66 15.43
CA PRO A 33 -16.06 -37.08 14.10
C PRO A 33 -14.57 -36.99 13.78
N PRO A 34 -14.15 -37.31 12.53
CA PRO A 34 -12.75 -37.15 12.16
C PRO A 34 -12.32 -35.75 12.60
N PRO A 35 -11.11 -35.60 13.18
CA PRO A 35 -10.68 -34.32 13.73
C PRO A 35 -10.93 -33.23 12.69
N GLU A 36 -11.65 -32.18 13.09
CA GLU A 36 -11.95 -31.09 12.18
C GLU A 36 -10.62 -30.58 11.58
N PRO A 37 -10.56 -30.39 10.25
CA PRO A 37 -9.34 -29.91 9.62
C PRO A 37 -8.85 -28.63 10.29
N VAL A 38 -7.55 -28.57 10.57
CA VAL A 38 -6.92 -27.36 11.07
C VAL A 38 -7.05 -26.28 10.00
N THR A 39 -7.70 -25.17 10.33
CA THR A 39 -7.84 -24.05 9.40
C THR A 39 -6.75 -23.03 9.68
N ILE A 40 -5.86 -22.81 8.72
CA ILE A 40 -4.86 -21.75 8.76
C ILE A 40 -5.44 -20.49 8.08
N GLU A 41 -5.26 -19.34 8.72
CA GLU A 41 -5.62 -18.04 8.14
C GLU A 41 -4.45 -17.46 7.36
N LEU A 42 -4.64 -17.25 6.05
CA LEU A 42 -3.65 -16.66 5.14
C LEU A 42 -4.05 -15.25 4.77
N TRP A 43 -3.21 -14.26 5.05
CA TRP A 43 -3.47 -12.86 4.67
C TRP A 43 -2.51 -12.35 3.59
N GLY A 44 -2.97 -11.39 2.80
CA GLY A 44 -2.16 -10.65 1.82
C GLY A 44 -2.49 -11.01 0.37
N LEU A 45 -2.93 -12.24 0.11
CA LEU A 45 -3.43 -12.62 -1.21
C LEU A 45 -4.78 -11.95 -1.50
N THR A 46 -4.93 -11.47 -2.74
CA THR A 46 -6.17 -10.91 -3.26
C THR A 46 -6.63 -11.75 -4.45
N GLU A 47 -7.94 -11.95 -4.58
CA GLU A 47 -8.48 -12.51 -5.81
C GLU A 47 -8.20 -11.57 -6.98
N SER A 48 -7.36 -12.01 -7.91
CA SER A 48 -7.04 -11.29 -9.13
C SER A 48 -6.80 -12.28 -10.26
N ARG A 49 -6.97 -11.82 -11.50
CA ARG A 49 -6.71 -12.63 -12.71
C ARG A 49 -5.30 -13.22 -12.69
N VAL A 50 -4.31 -12.42 -12.32
CA VAL A 50 -2.89 -12.81 -12.32
C VAL A 50 -2.58 -13.90 -11.27
N LEU A 51 -3.35 -13.96 -10.18
CA LEU A 51 -3.13 -14.91 -9.08
C LEU A 51 -3.99 -16.18 -9.17
N LYS A 52 -4.74 -16.40 -10.24
CA LYS A 52 -5.62 -17.59 -10.37
C LYS A 52 -4.86 -18.91 -10.19
N GLY A 53 -3.67 -19.04 -10.79
CA GLY A 53 -2.82 -20.22 -10.62
C GLY A 53 -2.33 -20.44 -9.19
N VAL A 54 -2.23 -19.37 -8.39
CA VAL A 54 -1.89 -19.45 -6.96
C VAL A 54 -3.02 -20.11 -6.18
N TYR A 55 -4.28 -19.79 -6.51
CA TYR A 55 -5.45 -20.46 -5.90
C TYR A 55 -5.57 -21.92 -6.34
N ASP A 56 -5.20 -22.24 -7.60
CA ASP A 56 -5.11 -23.64 -8.05
C ASP A 56 -4.08 -24.44 -7.22
N ALA A 57 -2.91 -23.85 -6.95
CA ALA A 57 -1.91 -24.46 -6.07
C ALA A 57 -2.43 -24.61 -4.62
N ILE A 58 -3.15 -23.61 -4.08
CA ILE A 58 -3.76 -23.72 -2.74
C ILE A 58 -4.77 -24.88 -2.70
N HIS A 59 -5.60 -25.06 -3.72
CA HIS A 59 -6.54 -26.18 -3.77
C HIS A 59 -5.81 -27.53 -3.84
N GLU A 60 -4.70 -27.60 -4.58
CA GLU A 60 -3.90 -28.82 -4.64
C GLU A 60 -3.22 -29.13 -3.30
N PHE A 61 -2.75 -28.10 -2.59
CA PHE A 61 -2.27 -28.24 -1.22
C PHE A 61 -3.34 -28.83 -0.30
N GLU A 62 -4.58 -28.30 -0.31
CA GLU A 62 -5.67 -28.86 0.50
C GLU A 62 -6.02 -30.31 0.11
N ARG A 63 -5.85 -30.67 -1.18
CA ARG A 63 -6.07 -32.03 -1.67
C ARG A 63 -5.00 -33.00 -1.13
N LEU A 64 -3.74 -32.58 -1.12
CA LEU A 64 -2.60 -33.35 -0.60
C LEU A 64 -2.56 -33.39 0.93
N HIS A 65 -3.06 -32.34 1.58
CA HIS A 65 -3.10 -32.18 3.03
C HIS A 65 -4.56 -32.07 3.51
N PRO A 66 -5.37 -33.15 3.48
CA PRO A 66 -6.80 -33.08 3.79
C PRO A 66 -7.12 -32.69 5.25
N HIS A 67 -6.09 -32.68 6.11
CA HIS A 67 -6.16 -32.24 7.50
C HIS A 67 -5.92 -30.72 7.68
N ILE A 68 -5.54 -30.00 6.61
CA ILE A 68 -5.29 -28.56 6.62
C ILE A 68 -6.26 -27.88 5.64
N ARG A 69 -6.89 -26.79 6.09
CA ARG A 69 -7.70 -25.89 5.26
C ARG A 69 -7.08 -24.50 5.25
N VAL A 70 -7.03 -23.88 4.08
CA VAL A 70 -6.44 -22.55 3.90
C VAL A 70 -7.55 -21.54 3.71
N ARG A 71 -7.78 -20.71 4.72
CA ARG A 71 -8.71 -19.60 4.61
C ARG A 71 -7.98 -18.33 4.21
N VAL A 72 -8.20 -17.89 2.97
CA VAL A 72 -7.62 -16.64 2.48
C VAL A 72 -8.44 -15.45 2.99
N GLY A 73 -7.80 -14.61 3.81
CA GLY A 73 -8.34 -13.35 4.29
C GLY A 73 -7.74 -12.17 3.53
N THR A 74 -8.57 -11.19 3.19
CA THR A 74 -8.12 -9.94 2.55
C THR A 74 -8.18 -8.79 3.54
N PRO A 75 -7.11 -8.48 4.30
CA PRO A 75 -7.05 -7.23 5.05
C PRO A 75 -6.89 -6.09 4.04
N GLY A 76 -8.03 -5.56 3.56
CA GLY A 76 -8.19 -4.66 2.41
C GLY A 76 -7.04 -3.71 2.05
N GLY A 77 -6.74 -3.68 0.75
CA GLY A 77 -5.80 -2.78 0.06
C GLY A 77 -5.58 -3.33 -1.36
N GLN A 78 -5.40 -2.47 -2.37
CA GLN A 78 -4.96 -2.93 -3.69
C GLN A 78 -3.50 -3.40 -3.57
N GLY A 79 -3.26 -4.70 -3.64
CA GLY A 79 -1.93 -5.29 -3.87
C GLY A 79 -0.96 -5.36 -2.69
N ASP A 80 -1.21 -4.63 -1.59
CA ASP A 80 -0.40 -4.71 -0.36
C ASP A 80 -1.27 -4.94 0.89
N LEU A 81 -0.73 -5.73 1.81
CA LEU A 81 -1.33 -6.00 3.12
C LEU A 81 -1.40 -4.71 3.95
N ASP A 82 -2.60 -4.33 4.42
CA ASP A 82 -2.80 -3.14 5.27
C ASP A 82 -1.94 -3.24 6.55
N PRO A 83 -0.91 -2.39 6.70
CA PRO A 83 -0.02 -2.43 7.86
C PRO A 83 -0.75 -2.16 9.17
N GLN A 84 -1.83 -1.35 9.16
CA GLN A 84 -2.60 -1.02 10.36
C GLN A 84 -3.42 -2.22 10.84
N LYS A 85 -4.04 -2.97 9.92
CA LYS A 85 -4.77 -4.19 10.26
C LYS A 85 -3.85 -5.28 10.80
N LEU A 86 -2.72 -5.52 10.14
CA LEU A 86 -1.74 -6.48 10.64
C LEU A 86 -1.23 -6.08 12.03
N LEU A 87 -0.88 -4.80 12.21
CA LEU A 87 -0.41 -4.28 13.49
C LEU A 87 -1.43 -4.51 14.60
N THR A 88 -2.70 -4.23 14.31
CA THR A 88 -3.81 -4.44 15.25
C THR A 88 -3.96 -5.91 15.62
N ALA A 89 -3.87 -6.81 14.64
CA ALA A 89 -4.00 -8.25 14.87
C ALA A 89 -2.84 -8.83 15.69
N VAL A 90 -1.60 -8.40 15.42
CA VAL A 90 -0.40 -8.75 16.18
C VAL A 90 -0.54 -8.26 17.63
N VAL A 91 -0.94 -7.01 17.84
CA VAL A 91 -1.14 -6.43 19.18
C VAL A 91 -2.27 -7.12 19.94
N ALA A 92 -3.33 -7.53 19.24
CA ALA A 92 -4.43 -8.31 19.79
C ALA A 92 -4.07 -9.78 20.11
N ARG A 93 -2.86 -10.24 19.74
CA ARG A 93 -2.43 -11.65 19.80
C ARG A 93 -3.38 -12.61 19.08
N THR A 94 -3.93 -12.12 17.97
CA THR A 94 -4.73 -12.91 17.04
C THR A 94 -4.29 -12.62 15.60
N PRO A 95 -2.99 -12.75 15.28
CA PRO A 95 -2.54 -12.62 13.90
C PRO A 95 -3.07 -13.77 13.03
N PRO A 96 -3.01 -13.65 11.69
CA PRO A 96 -3.13 -14.81 10.80
C PRO A 96 -2.00 -15.81 11.06
N ASP A 97 -2.14 -17.02 10.53
CA ASP A 97 -1.13 -18.07 10.69
C ASP A 97 0.01 -17.93 9.67
N VAL A 98 -0.29 -17.44 8.46
CA VAL A 98 0.67 -17.18 7.39
C VAL A 98 0.35 -15.89 6.64
N LEU A 99 1.40 -15.20 6.17
CA LEU A 99 1.31 -13.95 5.42
C LEU A 99 2.01 -14.08 4.07
N TRP A 100 1.33 -13.62 3.01
CA TRP A 100 1.97 -13.22 1.77
C TRP A 100 2.45 -11.78 1.91
N PHE A 101 3.75 -11.60 2.13
CA PHE A 101 4.29 -10.35 2.67
C PHE A 101 5.37 -9.76 1.76
N SER A 102 5.27 -8.44 1.51
CA SER A 102 6.27 -7.71 0.73
C SER A 102 7.62 -7.74 1.47
N ARG A 103 8.67 -8.21 0.79
CA ARG A 103 10.01 -8.29 1.38
C ARG A 103 10.55 -6.91 1.79
N HIS A 104 10.10 -5.84 1.13
CA HIS A 104 10.50 -4.48 1.43
C HIS A 104 10.26 -4.09 2.90
N ALA A 105 9.13 -4.53 3.46
CA ALA A 105 8.74 -4.17 4.82
C ALA A 105 9.31 -5.12 5.89
N LEU A 106 9.95 -6.23 5.49
CA LEU A 106 10.30 -7.33 6.41
C LEU A 106 11.13 -6.86 7.60
N GLY A 107 12.19 -6.08 7.36
CA GLY A 107 13.09 -5.60 8.41
C GLY A 107 12.37 -4.88 9.54
N MET A 108 11.50 -3.93 9.19
CA MET A 108 10.74 -3.16 10.17
C MET A 108 9.85 -4.05 11.05
N TRP A 109 9.18 -5.06 10.48
CA TRP A 109 8.32 -5.96 11.26
C TRP A 109 9.10 -6.99 12.07
N ALA A 110 10.21 -7.49 11.54
CA ALA A 110 11.13 -8.37 12.26
C ALA A 110 11.70 -7.67 13.50
N THR A 111 12.11 -6.39 13.38
CA THR A 111 12.63 -5.61 14.52
C THR A 111 11.63 -5.41 15.65
N ARG A 112 10.34 -5.45 15.32
CA ARG A 112 9.23 -5.32 16.27
C ARG A 112 8.83 -6.66 16.89
N GLY A 113 9.50 -7.76 16.53
CA GLY A 113 9.19 -9.10 17.03
C GLY A 113 7.84 -9.63 16.57
N ALA A 114 7.30 -9.12 15.46
CA ALA A 114 6.01 -9.54 14.92
C ALA A 114 6.05 -10.93 14.25
N PHE A 115 7.22 -11.35 13.77
CA PHE A 115 7.44 -12.58 13.03
C PHE A 115 8.36 -13.52 13.80
N ARG A 116 8.16 -14.84 13.65
CA ARG A 116 9.11 -15.82 14.17
C ARG A 116 10.29 -15.99 13.20
N PRO A 117 11.51 -16.26 13.71
CA PRO A 117 12.56 -16.85 12.89
C PRO A 117 12.09 -18.19 12.31
N LEU A 118 12.61 -18.53 11.14
CA LEU A 118 12.33 -19.77 10.40
C LEU A 118 13.54 -20.72 10.38
N ASP A 119 14.68 -20.32 10.97
CA ASP A 119 15.93 -21.07 10.90
C ASP A 119 15.78 -22.50 11.45
N ASP A 120 15.03 -22.70 12.53
CA ASP A 120 14.78 -24.02 13.13
C ASP A 120 13.95 -24.94 12.21
N LEU A 121 12.97 -24.37 11.51
CA LEU A 121 12.13 -25.09 10.55
C LEU A 121 12.90 -25.42 9.27
N MET A 122 13.73 -24.49 8.80
CA MET A 122 14.60 -24.66 7.64
C MET A 122 15.68 -25.73 7.90
N GLU A 123 16.34 -25.69 9.06
CA GLU A 123 17.35 -26.69 9.44
C GLU A 123 16.75 -28.09 9.57
N ARG A 124 15.57 -28.20 10.22
CA ARG A 124 14.84 -29.47 10.35
C ARG A 124 14.55 -30.14 9.01
N ASP A 125 14.11 -29.34 8.03
CA ASP A 125 13.64 -29.84 6.74
C ASP A 125 14.73 -29.76 5.65
N GLY A 126 15.97 -29.41 6.00
CA GLY A 126 17.11 -29.37 5.08
C GLY A 126 17.00 -28.29 3.99
N ILE A 127 16.29 -27.20 4.25
CA ILE A 127 16.07 -26.12 3.29
C ILE A 127 17.21 -25.09 3.37
N SER A 128 17.88 -24.87 2.25
CA SER A 128 18.91 -23.84 2.08
C SER A 128 18.45 -22.76 1.11
N LEU A 129 18.81 -21.51 1.41
CA LEU A 129 18.58 -20.36 0.52
C LEU A 129 19.77 -20.10 -0.43
N GLU A 130 20.71 -21.03 -0.57
CA GLU A 130 21.88 -20.87 -1.44
C GLU A 130 21.52 -20.86 -2.94
N ASP A 131 20.48 -21.58 -3.34
CA ASP A 131 19.97 -21.61 -4.73
C ASP A 131 19.10 -20.39 -5.10
N TYR A 132 18.91 -19.46 -4.15
CA TYR A 132 18.16 -18.23 -4.35
C TYR A 132 19.07 -17.10 -4.82
N TYR A 133 18.51 -16.12 -5.53
CA TYR A 133 19.30 -14.96 -5.97
C TYR A 133 19.89 -14.21 -4.75
N PRO A 134 21.15 -13.71 -4.81
CA PRO A 134 21.83 -13.14 -3.65
C PRO A 134 21.05 -12.02 -2.95
N GLY A 135 20.43 -11.13 -3.74
CA GLY A 135 19.58 -10.07 -3.20
C GLY A 135 18.34 -10.57 -2.47
N MET A 136 17.83 -11.75 -2.81
CA MET A 136 16.62 -12.31 -2.17
C MET A 136 16.93 -12.86 -0.79
N ARG A 137 18.10 -13.51 -0.66
CA ARG A 137 18.59 -14.00 0.62
C ARG A 137 18.76 -12.86 1.62
N GLY A 138 19.43 -11.77 1.22
CA GLY A 138 19.62 -10.60 2.06
C GLY A 138 18.30 -9.94 2.50
N ALA A 139 17.33 -9.85 1.59
CA ALA A 139 16.03 -9.26 1.85
C ALA A 139 15.16 -10.06 2.85
N CYS A 140 15.47 -11.33 3.10
CA CYS A 140 14.74 -12.22 4.01
C CYS A 140 15.35 -12.33 5.42
N MET A 141 16.49 -11.68 5.65
CA MET A 141 17.29 -11.83 6.87
C MET A 141 17.29 -10.56 7.73
N TRP A 142 17.23 -10.74 9.05
CA TRP A 142 17.43 -9.67 10.04
C TRP A 142 18.29 -10.18 11.19
N GLU A 143 19.35 -9.45 11.55
CA GLU A 143 20.30 -9.82 12.62
C GLU A 143 20.82 -11.27 12.53
N GLY A 144 21.11 -11.73 11.31
CA GLY A 144 21.63 -13.07 11.05
C GLY A 144 20.61 -14.20 11.10
N LYS A 145 19.32 -13.90 11.29
CA LYS A 145 18.23 -14.89 11.28
C LYS A 145 17.31 -14.70 10.08
N THR A 146 16.70 -15.79 9.63
CA THR A 146 15.77 -15.78 8.49
C THR A 146 14.34 -15.62 8.98
N TYR A 147 13.64 -14.58 8.54
CA TYR A 147 12.25 -14.28 8.97
C TYR A 147 11.20 -14.50 7.89
N ALA A 148 11.63 -14.83 6.67
CA ALA A 148 10.74 -14.99 5.53
C ALA A 148 11.27 -16.07 4.59
N TYR A 149 10.36 -16.87 4.03
CA TYR A 149 10.69 -17.82 2.98
C TYR A 149 10.37 -17.18 1.61
N ALA A 150 11.42 -16.72 0.91
CA ALA A 150 11.29 -16.02 -0.37
C ALA A 150 10.49 -16.85 -1.37
N TRP A 151 9.50 -16.25 -2.04
CA TRP A 151 8.63 -16.96 -2.97
C TRP A 151 8.80 -16.49 -4.41
N ASN A 152 8.27 -15.33 -4.77
CA ASN A 152 8.44 -14.77 -6.12
C ASN A 152 9.46 -13.63 -6.13
N VAL A 153 9.98 -13.30 -7.31
CA VAL A 153 10.89 -12.16 -7.51
C VAL A 153 10.46 -11.36 -8.73
N ASP A 154 10.61 -10.05 -8.66
CA ASP A 154 10.54 -9.19 -9.83
C ASP A 154 11.83 -8.38 -9.96
N GLY A 155 12.30 -8.19 -11.19
CA GLY A 155 13.50 -7.41 -11.52
C GLY A 155 13.17 -6.38 -12.59
N ARG A 156 13.84 -5.21 -12.58
CA ARG A 156 13.54 -4.13 -13.53
C ARG A 156 14.39 -4.26 -14.77
N VAL A 157 13.76 -4.18 -15.93
CA VAL A 157 14.39 -4.21 -17.25
C VAL A 157 13.88 -3.05 -18.09
N LEU A 158 14.61 -2.69 -19.13
CA LEU A 158 14.18 -1.67 -20.08
C LEU A 158 13.37 -2.32 -21.20
N PHE A 159 12.13 -1.91 -21.38
CA PHE A 159 11.30 -2.25 -22.53
C PHE A 159 11.40 -1.14 -23.58
N CYS A 160 11.70 -1.50 -24.83
CA CYS A 160 11.83 -0.58 -25.96
C CYS A 160 10.86 -0.95 -27.08
N ASN A 161 10.14 0.03 -27.61
CA ASN A 161 9.35 -0.11 -28.82
C ASN A 161 10.26 0.07 -30.04
N MET A 162 10.61 -1.02 -30.72
CA MET A 162 11.64 -1.00 -31.75
C MET A 162 11.19 -0.29 -33.03
N ALA A 163 9.89 -0.28 -33.33
CA ALA A 163 9.36 0.52 -34.42
C ALA A 163 9.60 2.03 -34.19
N MET A 164 9.43 2.51 -32.95
CA MET A 164 9.65 3.91 -32.59
C MET A 164 11.13 4.27 -32.56
N LEU A 165 11.99 3.36 -32.10
CA LEU A 165 13.45 3.55 -32.15
C LEU A 165 13.93 3.68 -33.61
N ARG A 166 13.49 2.79 -34.50
CA ARG A 166 13.87 2.83 -35.93
C ARG A 166 13.32 4.07 -36.64
N GLU A 167 12.10 4.52 -36.31
CA GLU A 167 11.56 5.80 -36.82
C GLU A 167 12.47 6.98 -36.44
N ALA A 168 13.09 6.94 -35.26
CA ALA A 168 14.03 7.94 -34.79
C ALA A 168 15.49 7.70 -35.22
N GLY A 169 15.76 6.69 -36.05
CA GLY A 169 17.08 6.38 -36.58
C GLY A 169 17.98 5.54 -35.66
N TYR A 170 17.40 4.85 -34.68
CA TYR A 170 18.13 3.96 -33.75
C TYR A 170 17.83 2.49 -34.03
N ASP A 171 18.88 1.68 -34.16
CA ASP A 171 18.77 0.24 -34.44
C ASP A 171 18.90 -0.65 -33.21
N ARG A 172 19.20 -0.08 -32.03
CA ARG A 172 19.38 -0.81 -30.77
C ARG A 172 18.85 -0.03 -29.56
N PRO A 173 18.51 -0.72 -28.45
CA PRO A 173 18.26 -0.07 -27.17
C PRO A 173 19.45 0.76 -26.65
N PRO A 174 19.19 1.78 -25.80
CA PRO A 174 20.24 2.53 -25.13
C PRO A 174 20.99 1.66 -24.11
N ARG A 175 22.27 1.95 -23.90
CA ARG A 175 23.15 1.27 -22.94
C ARG A 175 23.62 2.18 -21.82
N THR A 176 23.65 3.48 -22.07
CA THR A 176 24.07 4.49 -21.09
C THR A 176 22.94 5.42 -20.71
N TRP A 177 23.06 6.07 -19.55
CA TRP A 177 22.17 7.13 -19.10
C TRP A 177 22.07 8.30 -20.09
N ALA A 178 23.20 8.65 -20.73
CA ALA A 178 23.22 9.67 -21.77
C ALA A 178 22.42 9.22 -23.00
N GLU A 179 22.66 8.00 -23.51
CA GLU A 179 21.88 7.45 -24.63
C GLU A 179 20.38 7.39 -24.28
N LEU A 180 20.03 6.91 -23.08
CA LEU A 180 18.64 6.79 -22.65
C LEU A 180 17.93 8.15 -22.61
N ARG A 181 18.58 9.17 -22.05
CA ARG A 181 18.06 10.55 -22.01
C ARG A 181 17.91 11.11 -23.42
N ASP A 182 18.96 11.02 -24.24
CA ASP A 182 19.00 11.67 -25.55
C ASP A 182 18.04 10.99 -26.54
N MET A 183 17.98 9.66 -26.55
CA MET A 183 16.98 8.88 -27.31
C MET A 183 15.56 9.18 -26.82
N GLY A 184 15.36 9.28 -25.49
CA GLY A 184 14.10 9.66 -24.88
C GLY A 184 13.61 11.04 -25.32
N ALA A 185 14.51 12.03 -25.34
CA ALA A 185 14.21 13.37 -25.82
C ALA A 185 13.90 13.37 -27.33
N ALA A 186 14.72 12.70 -28.15
CA ALA A 186 14.56 12.63 -29.60
C ALA A 186 13.21 12.01 -30.03
N MET A 187 12.71 11.03 -29.28
CA MET A 187 11.42 10.37 -29.55
C MET A 187 10.21 11.08 -28.94
N THR A 188 10.41 12.16 -28.19
CA THR A 188 9.31 12.88 -27.54
C THR A 188 8.66 13.88 -28.49
N ARG A 189 7.33 13.78 -28.66
CA ARG A 189 6.50 14.69 -29.47
C ARG A 189 5.36 15.25 -28.61
N TYR A 190 5.40 16.57 -28.40
CA TYR A 190 4.38 17.30 -27.65
C TYR A 190 3.58 18.21 -28.58
N ASP A 191 2.26 18.02 -28.63
CA ASP A 191 1.35 18.88 -29.39
C ASP A 191 1.03 20.13 -28.55
N THR A 192 1.70 21.24 -28.87
CA THR A 192 1.49 22.53 -28.21
C THR A 192 0.10 23.11 -28.47
N GLY A 193 -0.51 22.79 -29.62
CA GLY A 193 -1.87 23.22 -29.97
C GLY A 193 -2.94 22.52 -29.13
N ARG A 194 -2.71 21.25 -28.74
CA ARG A 194 -3.60 20.51 -27.83
C ARG A 194 -3.15 20.52 -26.36
N GLY A 195 -1.92 20.92 -26.08
CA GLY A 195 -1.36 20.94 -24.73
C GLY A 195 -1.16 19.54 -24.13
N ARG A 196 -0.81 18.54 -24.95
CA ARG A 196 -0.65 17.14 -24.51
C ARG A 196 0.43 16.41 -25.29
N TYR A 197 0.93 15.29 -24.78
CA TYR A 197 1.83 14.44 -25.56
C TYR A 197 1.08 13.64 -26.63
N GLU A 198 1.60 13.69 -27.85
CA GLU A 198 1.31 12.69 -28.86
C GLU A 198 2.11 11.41 -28.56
N ARG A 199 3.37 11.61 -28.16
CA ARG A 199 4.32 10.55 -27.84
C ARG A 199 5.33 11.04 -26.79
N LEU A 200 5.58 10.23 -25.77
CA LEU A 200 6.68 10.40 -24.82
C LEU A 200 7.79 9.41 -25.18
N GLY A 201 9.05 9.84 -25.30
CA GLY A 201 10.13 8.91 -25.59
C GLY A 201 10.51 8.08 -24.36
N PHE A 202 10.84 8.75 -23.26
CA PHE A 202 11.17 8.13 -21.99
C PHE A 202 10.97 9.13 -20.85
N ALA A 203 10.57 8.66 -19.67
CA ALA A 203 10.69 9.43 -18.45
C ALA A 203 11.14 8.51 -17.29
N PRO A 204 12.06 8.97 -16.42
CA PRO A 204 12.76 8.09 -15.45
C PRO A 204 11.83 7.19 -14.63
N ASN A 205 10.78 7.76 -14.04
CA ASN A 205 9.84 7.02 -13.20
C ASN A 205 8.45 6.84 -13.83
N PHE A 206 8.36 6.72 -15.17
CA PHE A 206 7.08 6.39 -15.80
C PHE A 206 6.64 4.95 -15.50
N GLY A 207 7.59 4.02 -15.56
CA GLY A 207 7.40 2.62 -15.14
C GLY A 207 7.66 2.43 -13.64
N ASN A 208 8.47 1.44 -13.28
CA ASN A 208 8.71 1.05 -11.88
C ASN A 208 10.19 1.14 -11.49
N ALA A 209 10.84 2.26 -11.82
CA ALA A 209 12.27 2.47 -11.62
C ALA A 209 12.61 3.03 -10.23
N TRP A 210 11.91 4.09 -9.81
CA TRP A 210 12.18 4.93 -8.64
C TRP A 210 13.60 5.52 -8.61
N LEU A 211 13.89 6.42 -7.65
CA LEU A 211 15.26 6.92 -7.45
C LEU A 211 16.22 5.78 -7.06
N TYR A 212 15.70 4.71 -6.46
CA TYR A 212 16.45 3.54 -6.02
C TYR A 212 17.36 2.95 -7.09
N ILE A 213 16.82 2.62 -8.27
CA ILE A 213 17.61 1.97 -9.31
C ILE A 213 18.76 2.87 -9.76
N TYR A 214 18.50 4.15 -9.96
CA TYR A 214 19.50 5.10 -10.44
C TYR A 214 20.58 5.37 -9.38
N ALA A 215 20.20 5.45 -8.11
CA ALA A 215 21.14 5.58 -7.02
C ALA A 215 22.09 4.37 -6.95
N TRP A 216 21.57 3.15 -7.04
CA TRP A 216 22.40 1.93 -7.05
C TRP A 216 23.26 1.80 -8.29
N GLN A 217 22.74 2.16 -9.46
CA GLN A 217 23.51 2.22 -10.70
C GLN A 217 24.66 3.22 -10.61
N ASN A 218 24.48 4.32 -9.87
CA ASN A 218 25.55 5.28 -9.55
C ASN A 218 26.42 4.85 -8.36
N GLY A 219 26.30 3.61 -7.91
CA GLY A 219 27.11 3.00 -6.85
C GLY A 219 26.80 3.54 -5.44
N ALA A 220 25.63 4.11 -5.19
CA ALA A 220 25.24 4.60 -3.87
C ALA A 220 24.86 3.47 -2.91
N GLU A 221 25.10 3.70 -1.62
CA GLU A 221 24.58 2.90 -0.52
C GLU A 221 23.67 3.78 0.34
N TRP A 222 22.55 3.24 0.81
CA TRP A 222 21.56 4.01 1.57
C TRP A 222 21.84 4.07 3.08
N PHE A 223 22.68 3.19 3.58
CA PHE A 223 23.12 3.13 4.97
C PHE A 223 24.62 2.85 5.05
N SER A 224 25.25 3.15 6.18
CA SER A 224 26.57 2.66 6.54
C SER A 224 26.56 1.13 6.70
N PRO A 225 27.73 0.45 6.59
CA PRO A 225 27.81 -1.01 6.75
C PRO A 225 27.27 -1.56 8.08
N ASP A 226 27.28 -0.76 9.14
CA ASP A 226 26.71 -1.11 10.45
C ASP A 226 25.19 -0.84 10.55
N GLY A 227 24.58 -0.28 9.51
CA GLY A 227 23.15 0.05 9.44
C GLY A 227 22.72 1.26 10.30
N ARG A 228 23.66 1.98 10.92
CA ARG A 228 23.34 3.03 11.92
C ARG A 228 23.33 4.44 11.38
N THR A 229 23.97 4.68 10.24
CA THR A 229 24.06 6.00 9.61
C THR A 229 23.33 5.95 8.28
N ALA A 230 22.33 6.81 8.09
CA ALA A 230 21.68 7.01 6.81
C ALA A 230 22.66 7.67 5.83
N ARG A 231 22.52 7.37 4.53
CA ARG A 231 23.33 7.94 3.44
C ARG A 231 22.44 8.41 2.29
N VAL A 232 21.29 8.99 2.64
CA VAL A 232 20.29 9.50 1.70
C VAL A 232 20.84 10.67 0.88
N ASN A 233 21.65 11.53 1.48
CA ASN A 233 22.28 12.68 0.82
C ASN A 233 23.70 12.40 0.31
N ASP A 234 24.05 11.13 0.09
CA ASP A 234 25.32 10.78 -0.54
C ASP A 234 25.43 11.46 -1.93
N PRO A 235 26.59 12.02 -2.30
CA PRO A 235 26.79 12.65 -3.61
C PRO A 235 26.40 11.77 -4.81
N ARG A 236 26.50 10.45 -4.68
CA ARG A 236 26.07 9.49 -5.71
C ARG A 236 24.55 9.45 -5.85
N VAL A 237 23.81 9.56 -4.75
CA VAL A 237 22.34 9.69 -4.79
C VAL A 237 21.95 11.04 -5.39
N ALA A 238 22.67 12.12 -5.02
CA ALA A 238 22.45 13.45 -5.58
C ALA A 238 22.65 13.47 -7.10
N GLY A 239 23.75 12.89 -7.61
CA GLY A 239 24.01 12.81 -9.05
C GLY A 239 22.98 11.99 -9.81
N ALA A 240 22.47 10.89 -9.22
CA ALA A 240 21.37 10.12 -9.81
C ALA A 240 20.08 10.96 -9.88
N LEU A 241 19.77 11.71 -8.82
CA LEU A 241 18.60 12.57 -8.77
C LEU A 241 18.71 13.76 -9.73
N GLU A 242 19.90 14.35 -9.86
CA GLU A 242 20.21 15.40 -10.84
C GLU A 242 19.97 14.90 -12.27
N TRP A 243 20.48 13.71 -12.62
CA TRP A 243 20.21 13.10 -13.92
C TRP A 243 18.71 12.85 -14.16
N MET A 244 17.95 12.43 -13.14
CA MET A 244 16.50 12.29 -13.27
C MET A 244 15.84 13.64 -13.59
N VAL A 245 16.20 14.71 -12.89
CA VAL A 245 15.68 16.07 -13.14
C VAL A 245 15.99 16.50 -14.58
N GLU A 246 17.25 16.37 -15.02
CA GLU A 246 17.66 16.69 -16.39
C GLU A 246 16.86 15.91 -17.44
N THR A 247 16.61 14.62 -17.17
CA THR A 247 15.86 13.76 -18.10
C THR A 247 14.38 14.14 -18.16
N TYR A 248 13.76 14.50 -17.03
CA TYR A 248 12.41 15.06 -17.02
C TYR A 248 12.33 16.39 -17.78
N ASP A 249 13.30 17.28 -17.56
CA ASP A 249 13.35 18.58 -18.23
C ASP A 249 13.55 18.43 -19.74
N ALA A 250 14.38 17.48 -20.18
CA ALA A 250 14.64 17.20 -21.60
C ALA A 250 13.37 16.78 -22.37
N VAL A 251 12.37 16.20 -21.69
CA VAL A 251 11.09 15.82 -22.30
C VAL A 251 9.97 16.83 -22.04
N GLY A 252 10.28 17.97 -21.44
CA GLY A 252 9.34 19.09 -21.22
C GLY A 252 8.84 19.27 -19.78
N GLY A 253 9.45 18.57 -18.82
CA GLY A 253 9.23 18.70 -17.38
C GLY A 253 8.32 17.64 -16.77
N ALA A 254 8.51 17.35 -15.48
CA ALA A 254 7.75 16.33 -14.74
C ALA A 254 6.23 16.59 -14.71
N ASP A 255 5.81 17.84 -14.70
CA ASP A 255 4.39 18.23 -14.73
C ASP A 255 3.64 17.67 -15.95
N LYS A 256 4.24 17.81 -17.14
CA LYS A 256 3.62 17.33 -18.37
C LYS A 256 3.59 15.81 -18.37
N VAL A 257 4.68 15.17 -17.93
CA VAL A 257 4.75 13.70 -17.85
C VAL A 257 3.71 13.16 -16.88
N GLN A 258 3.53 13.78 -15.72
CA GLN A 258 2.51 13.37 -14.75
C GLN A 258 1.09 13.58 -15.29
N SER A 259 0.84 14.66 -16.02
CA SER A 259 -0.42 14.88 -16.72
C SER A 259 -0.71 13.76 -17.74
N PHE A 260 0.30 13.38 -18.52
CA PHE A 260 0.20 12.28 -19.48
C PHE A 260 -0.07 10.95 -18.79
N GLN A 261 0.69 10.61 -17.74
CA GLN A 261 0.51 9.39 -16.98
C GLN A 261 -0.85 9.33 -16.30
N GLY A 262 -1.31 10.43 -15.68
CA GLY A 262 -2.63 10.51 -15.06
C GLY A 262 -3.79 10.43 -16.05
N SER A 263 -3.51 10.65 -17.35
CA SER A 263 -4.49 10.53 -18.42
C SER A 263 -4.53 9.16 -19.11
N ALA A 264 -3.53 8.32 -18.85
CA ALA A 264 -3.42 7.00 -19.44
C ALA A 264 -4.39 6.01 -18.78
N GLN A 265 -4.99 5.13 -19.57
CA GLN A 265 -5.55 3.90 -19.03
C GLN A 265 -4.37 2.96 -18.75
N ILE A 266 -4.12 2.66 -17.48
CA ILE A 266 -2.95 1.87 -17.05
C ILE A 266 -3.19 0.36 -17.22
N GLU A 267 -4.39 -0.05 -17.68
CA GLU A 267 -4.76 -1.45 -17.90
C GLU A 267 -5.37 -1.70 -19.29
N GLY A 268 -5.09 -2.89 -19.82
CA GLY A 268 -5.51 -3.35 -21.15
C GLY A 268 -4.77 -2.68 -22.31
N ILE A 269 -5.43 -2.66 -23.47
CA ILE A 269 -4.92 -2.08 -24.73
C ILE A 269 -4.70 -0.55 -24.62
N GLY A 270 -5.32 0.09 -23.63
CA GLY A 270 -5.14 1.52 -23.34
C GLY A 270 -3.79 1.89 -22.74
N ASP A 271 -2.97 0.89 -22.38
CA ASP A 271 -1.62 1.12 -21.86
C ASP A 271 -0.76 1.95 -22.83
N PRO A 272 -0.05 3.00 -22.36
CA PRO A 272 0.73 3.88 -23.21
C PRO A 272 1.83 3.20 -24.02
N PHE A 273 2.46 2.14 -23.50
CA PHE A 273 3.53 1.43 -24.20
C PHE A 273 2.93 0.54 -25.29
N LEU A 274 1.86 -0.20 -24.96
CA LEU A 274 1.17 -1.05 -25.95
C LEU A 274 0.49 -0.23 -27.07
N SER A 275 -0.01 0.96 -26.74
CA SER A 275 -0.63 1.88 -27.71
C SER A 275 0.38 2.74 -28.49
N GLY A 276 1.68 2.62 -28.22
CA GLY A 276 2.74 3.38 -28.92
C GLY A 276 2.79 4.86 -28.54
N ARG A 277 2.23 5.24 -27.39
CA ARG A 277 2.33 6.58 -26.83
C ARG A 277 3.57 6.77 -25.96
N ILE A 278 4.23 5.70 -25.50
CA ILE A 278 5.56 5.76 -24.89
C ILE A 278 6.55 4.83 -25.60
N ALA A 279 7.76 5.31 -25.88
CA ALA A 279 8.76 4.56 -26.65
C ALA A 279 9.58 3.60 -25.78
N MET A 280 9.95 4.03 -24.57
CA MET A 280 10.81 3.28 -23.66
C MET A 280 10.32 3.40 -22.23
N GLN A 281 10.40 2.31 -21.46
CA GLN A 281 10.11 2.34 -20.03
C GLN A 281 10.91 1.29 -19.26
N ILE A 282 11.39 1.65 -18.07
CA ILE A 282 11.95 0.69 -17.12
C ILE A 282 10.81 0.16 -16.25
N ASN A 283 10.54 -1.15 -16.34
CA ASN A 283 9.44 -1.78 -15.60
C ASN A 283 9.84 -3.17 -15.10
N GLY A 284 9.03 -3.76 -14.22
CA GLY A 284 9.26 -5.11 -13.75
C GLY A 284 9.12 -6.14 -14.88
N ASN A 285 9.88 -7.23 -14.78
CA ASN A 285 9.82 -8.37 -15.70
C ASN A 285 8.41 -8.98 -15.85
N TYR A 286 7.53 -8.85 -14.85
CA TYR A 286 6.10 -9.21 -14.97
C TYR A 286 5.38 -8.49 -16.11
N TYR A 287 5.91 -7.37 -16.60
CA TYR A 287 5.35 -6.64 -17.74
C TYR A 287 5.49 -7.41 -19.07
N LEU A 288 6.39 -8.41 -19.15
CA LEU A 288 6.51 -9.27 -20.31
C LEU A 288 5.24 -10.14 -20.52
N ASP A 289 4.70 -10.71 -19.44
CA ASP A 289 3.40 -11.39 -19.45
C ASP A 289 2.27 -10.43 -19.87
N TYR A 290 2.33 -9.19 -19.41
CA TYR A 290 1.36 -8.17 -19.80
C TYR A 290 1.38 -7.88 -21.30
N ILE A 291 2.56 -7.79 -21.93
CA ILE A 291 2.68 -7.67 -23.39
C ILE A 291 2.12 -8.93 -24.08
N ALA A 292 2.50 -10.13 -23.61
CA ALA A 292 2.06 -11.40 -24.18
C ALA A 292 0.52 -11.52 -24.21
N ARG A 293 -0.16 -11.05 -23.16
CA ARG A 293 -1.63 -11.10 -23.07
C ARG A 293 -2.33 -10.03 -23.89
N ASN A 294 -1.81 -8.80 -23.92
CA ASN A 294 -2.56 -7.67 -24.47
C ASN A 294 -2.15 -7.28 -25.90
N LYS A 295 -0.90 -7.54 -26.30
CA LYS A 295 -0.35 -7.17 -27.62
C LYS A 295 0.87 -8.03 -28.00
N PRO A 296 0.70 -9.34 -28.28
CA PRO A 296 1.82 -10.25 -28.54
C PRO A 296 2.57 -9.97 -29.86
N ASP A 297 1.93 -9.26 -30.78
CA ASP A 297 2.46 -8.85 -32.08
C ASP A 297 3.26 -7.54 -31.99
N LEU A 298 3.40 -6.98 -30.79
CA LEU A 298 4.21 -5.79 -30.57
C LEU A 298 5.67 -6.05 -30.99
N ASP A 299 6.22 -5.14 -31.77
CA ASP A 299 7.65 -5.11 -32.09
C ASP A 299 8.41 -4.41 -30.96
N PHE A 300 8.91 -5.20 -30.01
CA PHE A 300 9.65 -4.73 -28.84
C PHE A 300 10.95 -5.50 -28.63
N GLU A 301 11.85 -4.86 -27.89
CA GLU A 301 13.05 -5.49 -27.34
C GLU A 301 13.13 -5.19 -25.84
N VAL A 302 13.73 -6.11 -25.10
CA VAL A 302 14.03 -5.94 -23.67
C VAL A 302 15.54 -5.94 -23.50
N SER A 303 16.06 -4.95 -22.78
CA SER A 303 17.48 -4.85 -22.45
C SER A 303 17.69 -4.67 -20.95
N MET A 304 18.95 -4.83 -20.53
CA MET A 304 19.36 -4.39 -19.20
C MET A 304 19.05 -2.89 -19.04
N PRO A 305 18.67 -2.45 -17.82
CA PRO A 305 18.59 -1.02 -17.51
C PRO A 305 19.92 -0.33 -17.87
N PRO A 306 19.89 0.80 -18.59
CA PRO A 306 21.10 1.54 -18.94
C PRO A 306 21.89 1.97 -17.70
N MET A 307 23.22 1.91 -17.79
CA MET A 307 24.14 2.29 -16.72
C MET A 307 24.65 3.72 -16.90
N PRO A 308 25.26 4.38 -15.90
CA PRO A 308 25.83 5.72 -16.07
C PRO A 308 26.83 5.78 -17.23
N GLU A 309 27.71 4.77 -17.31
CA GLU A 309 28.74 4.64 -18.34
C GLU A 309 28.72 3.23 -18.95
N GLU A 310 29.20 3.10 -20.19
CA GLU A 310 29.29 1.80 -20.87
C GLU A 310 30.37 0.92 -20.22
N GLY A 311 30.11 -0.38 -20.11
CA GLY A 311 31.05 -1.35 -19.51
C GLY A 311 30.94 -1.50 -17.98
N MET A 312 30.13 -0.68 -17.31
CA MET A 312 29.79 -0.90 -15.90
C MET A 312 28.99 -2.20 -15.72
N PRO A 313 29.17 -2.94 -14.61
CA PRO A 313 28.37 -4.12 -14.33
C PRO A 313 26.89 -3.73 -14.23
N PRO A 314 25.97 -4.53 -14.77
CA PRO A 314 24.54 -4.22 -14.71
C PRO A 314 24.09 -4.16 -13.25
N VAL A 315 23.24 -3.17 -12.96
CA VAL A 315 22.58 -3.01 -11.67
C VAL A 315 21.12 -2.72 -11.91
N SER A 316 20.26 -3.46 -11.22
CA SER A 316 18.83 -3.25 -11.19
C SER A 316 18.32 -3.33 -9.76
N TRP A 317 17.00 -3.34 -9.58
CA TRP A 317 16.40 -3.61 -8.29
C TRP A 317 15.27 -4.61 -8.35
N SER A 318 15.06 -5.24 -7.21
CA SER A 318 14.06 -6.28 -7.03
C SER A 318 13.10 -5.98 -5.90
N GLY A 319 11.84 -6.27 -6.18
CA GLY A 319 10.75 -6.37 -5.23
C GLY A 319 10.35 -7.83 -5.12
N GLY A 320 9.07 -8.08 -4.84
CA GLY A 320 8.47 -9.41 -4.67
C GLY A 320 8.14 -9.75 -3.22
N PHE A 321 7.47 -10.89 -3.07
CA PHE A 321 6.78 -11.32 -1.86
C PHE A 321 7.35 -12.64 -1.32
N ALA A 322 7.21 -12.82 -0.02
CA ALA A 322 7.69 -13.98 0.71
C ALA A 322 6.62 -14.48 1.68
N TRP A 323 6.73 -15.75 2.08
CA TRP A 323 5.90 -16.33 3.12
C TRP A 323 6.47 -16.02 4.48
N VAL A 324 5.65 -15.47 5.36
CA VAL A 324 6.04 -15.09 6.72
C VAL A 324 5.08 -15.72 7.72
N ILE A 325 5.62 -16.24 8.82
CA ILE A 325 4.83 -16.81 9.92
C ILE A 325 4.84 -15.83 11.10
N PRO A 326 3.69 -15.25 11.49
CA PRO A 326 3.60 -14.42 12.69
C PRO A 326 4.02 -15.18 13.94
N LYS A 327 4.67 -14.46 14.88
CA LYS A 327 5.23 -15.05 16.09
C LYS A 327 4.17 -15.74 16.97
N ASP A 328 2.97 -15.14 17.03
CA ASP A 328 1.85 -15.64 17.83
C ASP A 328 0.84 -16.46 16.98
N SER A 329 1.28 -17.01 15.84
CA SER A 329 0.49 -17.96 15.03
C SER A 329 0.04 -19.15 15.87
N ARG A 330 -1.21 -19.61 15.68
CA ARG A 330 -1.76 -20.77 16.41
C ARG A 330 -1.38 -22.09 15.75
N HIS A 331 -1.10 -22.04 14.45
CA HIS A 331 -0.82 -23.20 13.61
C HIS A 331 0.50 -23.03 12.84
N PRO A 332 1.64 -22.83 13.54
CA PRO A 332 2.92 -22.51 12.89
C PRO A 332 3.50 -23.67 12.07
N GLU A 333 3.19 -24.92 12.42
CA GLU A 333 3.66 -26.10 11.68
C GLU A 333 2.88 -26.26 10.38
N GLU A 334 1.55 -26.14 10.42
CA GLU A 334 0.68 -26.20 9.25
C GLU A 334 0.95 -25.01 8.29
N ALA A 335 1.21 -23.82 8.84
CA ALA A 335 1.66 -22.66 8.06
C ALA A 335 3.01 -22.90 7.37
N TRP A 336 3.92 -23.63 8.01
CA TRP A 336 5.21 -23.99 7.43
C TRP A 336 5.08 -25.04 6.33
N GLU A 337 4.25 -26.09 6.53
CA GLU A 337 3.93 -27.06 5.48
C GLU A 337 3.36 -26.37 4.24
N PHE A 338 2.45 -25.41 4.44
CA PHE A 338 1.93 -24.57 3.37
C PHE A 338 3.05 -23.78 2.65
N ALA A 339 3.91 -23.08 3.40
CA ALA A 339 4.99 -22.28 2.83
C ALA A 339 6.01 -23.14 2.05
N LYS A 340 6.27 -24.38 2.48
CA LYS A 340 7.09 -25.35 1.75
C LYS A 340 6.44 -25.77 0.45
N PHE A 341 5.17 -26.17 0.51
CA PHE A 341 4.45 -26.59 -0.69
C PHE A 341 4.42 -25.47 -1.73
N MET A 342 4.08 -24.24 -1.33
CA MET A 342 4.03 -23.10 -2.25
C MET A 342 5.39 -22.73 -2.88
N ASN A 343 6.51 -23.15 -2.28
CA ASN A 343 7.85 -22.99 -2.83
C ASN A 343 8.33 -24.19 -3.67
N SER A 344 7.57 -25.29 -3.70
CA SER A 344 7.92 -26.47 -4.48
C SER A 344 7.82 -26.22 -5.98
N LEU A 345 8.60 -26.97 -6.76
CA LEU A 345 8.47 -26.97 -8.22
C LEU A 345 7.05 -27.36 -8.65
N GLU A 346 6.41 -28.31 -7.96
CA GLU A 346 5.03 -28.73 -8.24
C GLU A 346 4.05 -27.56 -8.15
N ALA A 347 4.08 -26.80 -7.05
CA ALA A 347 3.22 -25.63 -6.89
C ALA A 347 3.50 -24.58 -7.97
N TRP A 348 4.77 -24.33 -8.30
CA TRP A 348 5.15 -23.39 -9.36
C TRP A 348 4.68 -23.82 -10.76
N MET A 349 4.72 -25.12 -11.07
CA MET A 349 4.17 -25.68 -12.30
C MET A 349 2.65 -25.52 -12.35
N ILE A 350 1.94 -25.76 -11.23
CA ILE A 350 0.49 -25.53 -11.14
C ILE A 350 0.15 -24.05 -11.34
N VAL A 351 0.93 -23.14 -10.74
CA VAL A 351 0.77 -21.69 -10.93
C VAL A 351 0.91 -21.32 -12.40
N ALA A 352 1.99 -21.79 -13.05
CA ALA A 352 2.25 -21.52 -14.46
C ALA A 352 1.14 -22.09 -15.37
N GLU A 353 0.67 -23.30 -15.11
CA GLU A 353 -0.44 -23.92 -15.85
C GLU A 353 -1.77 -23.18 -15.64
N GLY A 354 -2.05 -22.73 -14.42
CA GLY A 354 -3.21 -21.89 -14.13
C GLY A 354 -3.20 -20.58 -14.93
N GLN A 355 -2.01 -19.97 -15.10
CA GLN A 355 -1.82 -18.78 -15.92
C GLN A 355 -1.97 -19.06 -17.42
N ARG A 356 -1.42 -20.18 -17.90
CA ARG A 356 -1.58 -20.64 -19.29
C ARG A 356 -3.06 -20.84 -19.62
N ARG A 357 -3.79 -21.64 -18.83
CA ARG A 357 -5.23 -21.90 -19.01
C ARG A 357 -6.06 -20.61 -19.02
N LEU A 358 -5.71 -19.64 -18.15
CA LEU A 358 -6.38 -18.36 -18.15
C LEU A 358 -6.15 -17.62 -19.48
N THR A 359 -4.89 -17.55 -19.92
CA THR A 359 -4.52 -16.87 -21.17
C THR A 359 -5.19 -17.51 -22.38
N GLU A 360 -5.19 -18.84 -22.46
CA GLU A 360 -5.90 -19.61 -23.49
C GLU A 360 -7.42 -19.37 -23.46
N SER A 361 -8.01 -19.29 -22.26
CA SER A 361 -9.45 -19.02 -22.14
C SER A 361 -9.86 -17.62 -22.64
N GLU A 362 -8.93 -16.67 -22.60
CA GLU A 362 -9.17 -15.29 -23.03
C GLU A 362 -8.84 -15.04 -24.50
N ARG A 363 -7.87 -15.78 -25.05
CA ARG A 363 -7.29 -15.53 -26.37
C ARG A 363 -7.40 -16.68 -27.37
N GLY A 364 -7.84 -17.85 -26.93
CA GLY A 364 -7.89 -19.09 -27.71
C GLY A 364 -6.70 -20.01 -27.45
N GLY A 365 -6.81 -21.26 -27.88
CA GLY A 365 -5.84 -22.33 -27.56
C GLY A 365 -4.42 -22.15 -28.12
N ASP A 366 -4.21 -21.24 -29.07
CA ASP A 366 -2.88 -20.92 -29.62
C ASP A 366 -2.14 -19.82 -28.82
N ALA A 367 -2.72 -19.37 -27.70
CA ALA A 367 -2.13 -18.31 -26.89
C ALA A 367 -1.03 -18.86 -25.97
N PHE A 368 0.15 -18.25 -26.05
CA PHE A 368 1.26 -18.54 -25.15
C PHE A 368 1.20 -17.68 -23.87
N CYS A 369 1.90 -18.12 -22.83
CA CYS A 369 1.92 -17.50 -21.51
C CYS A 369 3.36 -17.23 -21.06
N ILE A 370 3.58 -16.18 -20.27
CA ILE A 370 4.86 -15.95 -19.58
C ILE A 370 4.62 -16.15 -18.09
N PRO A 371 5.28 -17.12 -17.43
CA PRO A 371 4.99 -17.47 -16.06
C PRO A 371 5.57 -16.44 -15.10
N MET A 372 5.06 -16.43 -13.87
CA MET A 372 5.69 -15.68 -12.79
C MET A 372 7.10 -16.19 -12.50
N TYR A 373 7.97 -15.30 -12.02
CA TYR A 373 9.35 -15.60 -11.69
C TYR A 373 9.48 -15.97 -10.21
N SER A 374 10.05 -17.15 -9.94
CA SER A 374 10.41 -17.65 -8.62
C SER A 374 11.68 -16.99 -8.10
N ALA A 375 11.79 -16.82 -6.78
CA ALA A 375 13.01 -16.40 -6.13
C ALA A 375 14.10 -17.49 -6.16
N ASN A 376 13.73 -18.74 -6.46
CA ASN A 376 14.62 -19.88 -6.62
C ASN A 376 15.05 -20.04 -8.08
N ARG A 377 16.37 -20.09 -8.34
CA ARG A 377 16.91 -20.17 -9.70
C ARG A 377 16.54 -21.47 -10.41
N ALA A 378 16.66 -22.60 -9.74
CA ALA A 378 16.38 -23.92 -10.32
C ALA A 378 14.90 -24.07 -10.71
N VAL A 379 14.00 -23.47 -9.91
CA VAL A 379 12.57 -23.42 -10.25
C VAL A 379 12.32 -22.60 -11.51
N ASN A 380 12.98 -21.43 -11.64
CA ASN A 380 12.88 -20.65 -12.87
C ASN A 380 13.39 -21.44 -14.08
N GLU A 381 14.53 -22.11 -13.98
CA GLU A 381 15.07 -22.92 -15.08
C GLU A 381 14.07 -24.01 -15.52
N ALA A 382 13.52 -24.78 -14.57
CA ALA A 382 12.55 -25.85 -14.86
C ALA A 382 11.22 -25.33 -15.43
N VAL A 383 10.65 -24.27 -14.85
CA VAL A 383 9.39 -23.67 -15.35
C VAL A 383 9.61 -23.08 -16.75
N MET A 384 10.78 -22.51 -17.02
CA MET A 384 11.06 -21.89 -18.31
C MET A 384 11.35 -22.91 -19.42
N GLU A 385 11.92 -24.07 -19.10
CA GLU A 385 12.02 -25.19 -20.06
C GLU A 385 10.63 -25.61 -20.54
N TRP A 386 9.65 -25.66 -19.64
CA TRP A 386 8.27 -25.97 -19.99
C TRP A 386 7.63 -24.88 -20.87
N VAL A 387 7.84 -23.59 -20.57
CA VAL A 387 7.21 -22.49 -21.33
C VAL A 387 7.89 -22.21 -22.67
N ASN A 388 9.21 -22.36 -22.79
CA ASN A 388 9.95 -22.05 -24.02
C ASN A 388 9.58 -22.93 -25.23
N MET A 389 8.78 -23.98 -25.05
CA MET A 389 8.33 -24.86 -26.14
C MET A 389 7.45 -24.14 -27.18
N ASP A 390 6.62 -23.18 -26.73
CA ASP A 390 5.57 -22.56 -27.54
C ASP A 390 5.76 -21.02 -27.69
N LEU A 391 6.88 -20.45 -27.22
CA LEU A 391 7.12 -19.01 -27.24
C LEU A 391 7.69 -18.49 -28.57
N PRO A 392 7.20 -17.34 -29.08
CA PRO A 392 7.85 -16.64 -30.18
C PRO A 392 9.27 -16.17 -29.81
N GLU A 393 10.16 -16.08 -30.80
CA GLU A 393 11.59 -15.84 -30.59
C GLU A 393 11.90 -14.51 -29.84
N ASN A 394 11.14 -13.45 -30.11
CA ASN A 394 11.26 -12.18 -29.40
C ASN A 394 10.96 -12.33 -27.90
N PHE A 395 9.95 -13.12 -27.53
CA PHE A 395 9.63 -13.41 -26.13
C PHE A 395 10.68 -14.30 -25.47
N ILE A 396 11.26 -15.28 -26.19
CA ILE A 396 12.37 -16.09 -25.67
C ILE A 396 13.58 -15.19 -25.33
N ARG A 397 13.97 -14.30 -26.24
CA ARG A 397 15.08 -13.35 -26.01
C ARG A 397 14.77 -12.40 -24.86
N ALA A 398 13.58 -11.81 -24.83
CA ALA A 398 13.16 -10.90 -23.77
C ALA A 398 13.13 -11.58 -22.40
N ASN A 399 12.61 -12.80 -22.33
CA ASN A 399 12.52 -13.57 -21.10
C ASN A 399 13.91 -13.95 -20.56
N ARG A 400 14.88 -14.23 -21.44
CA ARG A 400 16.26 -14.44 -21.05
C ARG A 400 16.84 -13.22 -20.34
N VAL A 401 16.64 -12.01 -20.88
CA VAL A 401 17.08 -10.76 -20.23
C VAL A 401 16.37 -10.56 -18.87
N CYS A 402 15.08 -10.89 -18.78
CA CYS A 402 14.33 -10.87 -17.52
C CYS A 402 14.88 -11.80 -16.44
N LEU A 403 15.54 -12.90 -16.81
CA LEU A 403 16.21 -13.81 -15.87
C LEU A 403 17.63 -13.36 -15.56
N ASP A 404 18.37 -12.93 -16.59
CA ASP A 404 19.75 -12.48 -16.49
C ASP A 404 19.88 -11.25 -15.58
N VAL A 405 18.83 -10.41 -15.46
CA VAL A 405 18.85 -9.25 -14.56
C VAL A 405 18.75 -9.62 -13.08
N LEU A 406 18.17 -10.78 -12.74
CA LEU A 406 17.83 -11.14 -11.35
C LEU A 406 19.07 -11.27 -10.43
N PRO A 407 20.20 -11.88 -10.85
CA PRO A 407 21.44 -11.88 -10.07
C PRO A 407 22.02 -10.48 -9.80
N HIS A 408 21.64 -9.49 -10.60
CA HIS A 408 22.14 -8.10 -10.53
C HIS A 408 21.17 -7.16 -9.79
N CYS A 409 20.06 -7.68 -9.28
CA CYS A 409 19.08 -6.89 -8.57
C CYS A 409 19.50 -6.63 -7.12
N GLN A 410 19.52 -5.36 -6.75
CA GLN A 410 19.57 -4.92 -5.35
C GLN A 410 18.18 -5.01 -4.72
N HIS A 411 18.13 -5.22 -3.41
CA HIS A 411 16.89 -5.09 -2.65
C HIS A 411 16.93 -3.80 -1.83
N PRO A 412 15.76 -3.18 -1.57
CA PRO A 412 15.69 -2.13 -0.56
C PRO A 412 16.33 -2.62 0.74
N PRO A 413 17.24 -1.87 1.37
CA PRO A 413 18.01 -2.38 2.49
C PRO A 413 17.11 -2.77 3.65
N VAL A 414 17.39 -3.91 4.28
CA VAL A 414 16.67 -4.34 5.48
C VAL A 414 17.15 -3.50 6.66
N SER A 415 16.26 -2.68 7.22
CA SER A 415 16.56 -1.71 8.26
C SER A 415 15.34 -1.43 9.14
N VAL A 416 15.58 -0.91 10.34
CA VAL A 416 14.54 -0.37 11.23
C VAL A 416 13.84 0.85 10.63
N ALA A 417 14.47 1.50 9.63
CA ALA A 417 13.98 2.69 8.95
C ALA A 417 13.58 2.43 7.48
N CYS A 418 13.23 1.19 7.10
CA CYS A 418 12.85 0.84 5.72
C CYS A 418 11.74 1.74 5.15
N THR A 419 10.65 1.90 5.90
CA THR A 419 9.49 2.68 5.47
C THR A 419 9.85 4.16 5.34
N GLU A 420 10.62 4.68 6.30
CA GLU A 420 11.10 6.06 6.25
C GLU A 420 12.05 6.29 5.07
N LEU A 421 12.88 5.31 4.72
CA LEU A 421 13.75 5.38 3.55
C LEU A 421 12.95 5.36 2.24
N TRP A 422 11.92 4.51 2.14
CA TRP A 422 11.01 4.48 1.00
C TRP A 422 10.32 5.83 0.80
N ASP A 423 9.71 6.36 1.85
CA ASP A 423 9.09 7.68 1.81
C ASP A 423 10.10 8.78 1.46
N ALA A 424 11.32 8.67 2.01
CA ALA A 424 12.40 9.63 1.78
C ALA A 424 12.78 9.71 0.30
N GLN A 425 13.09 8.58 -0.34
CA GLN A 425 13.50 8.60 -1.75
C GLN A 425 12.38 9.07 -2.67
N VAL A 426 11.14 8.66 -2.42
CA VAL A 426 9.97 9.14 -3.19
C VAL A 426 9.78 10.64 -2.98
N THR A 427 9.82 11.13 -1.74
CA THR A 427 9.60 12.56 -1.46
C THR A 427 10.72 13.41 -2.03
N ALA A 428 11.98 12.99 -1.91
CA ALA A 428 13.12 13.71 -2.47
C ALA A 428 13.06 13.76 -4.00
N MET A 429 12.71 12.63 -4.64
CA MET A 429 12.50 12.54 -6.07
C MET A 429 11.44 13.54 -6.52
N LEU A 430 10.25 13.50 -5.93
CA LEU A 430 9.15 14.41 -6.29
C LEU A 430 9.52 15.88 -6.05
N ASP A 431 10.08 16.21 -4.88
CA ASP A 431 10.50 17.59 -4.57
C ASP A 431 11.49 18.14 -5.62
N ALA A 432 12.41 17.31 -6.12
CA ALA A 432 13.42 17.71 -7.08
C ALA A 432 12.88 17.78 -8.52
N ILE A 433 12.17 16.75 -9.01
CA ILE A 433 11.68 16.73 -10.41
C ILE A 433 10.61 17.79 -10.68
N PHE A 434 9.89 18.23 -9.64
CA PHE A 434 8.95 19.36 -9.72
C PHE A 434 9.62 20.71 -9.39
N HIS A 435 10.95 20.76 -9.26
CA HIS A 435 11.71 21.98 -8.96
C HIS A 435 11.24 22.70 -7.67
N ILE A 436 10.65 21.97 -6.71
CA ILE A 436 10.24 22.51 -5.41
C ILE A 436 11.48 22.77 -4.53
N ARG A 437 12.49 21.91 -4.66
CA ARG A 437 13.81 22.02 -4.02
C ARG A 437 14.90 21.57 -5.00
N SER A 438 16.12 22.04 -4.80
CA SER A 438 17.26 21.41 -5.46
C SER A 438 17.41 19.95 -5.00
N PRO A 439 17.97 19.05 -5.84
CA PRO A 439 18.25 17.67 -5.46
C PRO A 439 18.94 17.53 -4.12
N LYS A 440 20.01 18.31 -3.89
CA LYS A 440 20.75 18.34 -2.62
C LYS A 440 19.86 18.72 -1.43
N ALA A 441 19.12 19.83 -1.53
CA ALA A 441 18.28 20.29 -0.42
C ALA A 441 17.13 19.31 -0.11
N ALA A 442 16.59 18.65 -1.14
CA ALA A 442 15.58 17.60 -0.99
C ALA A 442 16.16 16.39 -0.24
N LEU A 443 17.35 15.91 -0.63
CA LEU A 443 18.00 14.78 0.02
C LEU A 443 18.50 15.10 1.43
N ASP A 444 19.05 16.30 1.70
CA ASP A 444 19.49 16.72 3.03
C ASP A 444 18.33 16.74 4.04
N LEU A 445 17.14 17.12 3.59
CA LEU A 445 15.94 17.05 4.42
C LEU A 445 15.60 15.60 4.78
N GLN A 446 15.62 14.71 3.79
CA GLN A 446 15.26 13.31 3.99
C GLN A 446 16.34 12.53 4.76
N GLN A 447 17.62 12.88 4.61
CA GLN A 447 18.72 12.38 5.42
C GLN A 447 18.44 12.54 6.91
N ARG A 448 18.04 13.74 7.35
CA ARG A 448 17.68 13.99 8.75
C ARG A 448 16.48 13.15 9.20
N ARG A 449 15.49 12.97 8.32
CA ARG A 449 14.28 12.18 8.62
C ARG A 449 14.64 10.71 8.87
N VAL A 450 15.42 10.10 7.98
CA VAL A 450 15.84 8.70 8.06
C VAL A 450 16.81 8.49 9.22
N GLN A 451 17.81 9.36 9.39
CA GLN A 451 18.73 9.29 10.52
C GLN A 451 17.99 9.37 11.85
N ALA A 452 17.00 10.27 11.98
CA ALA A 452 16.21 10.36 13.19
C ALA A 452 15.35 9.11 13.47
N ALA A 453 15.04 8.30 12.45
CA ALA A 453 14.39 7.00 12.65
C ALA A 453 15.38 5.94 13.15
N LEU A 454 16.60 5.92 12.61
CA LEU A 454 17.70 5.08 13.09
C LEU A 454 18.07 5.42 14.54
N ASP A 455 18.30 6.70 14.84
CA ASP A 455 18.67 7.18 16.18
C ASP A 455 17.62 6.80 17.22
N ARG A 456 16.33 6.88 16.87
CA ARG A 456 15.25 6.44 17.77
C ARG A 456 15.41 4.97 18.17
N TYR A 457 15.86 4.12 17.25
CA TYR A 457 16.02 2.70 17.51
C TYR A 457 17.33 2.40 18.24
N PHE A 458 18.45 2.92 17.75
CA PHE A 458 19.79 2.59 18.26
C PHE A 458 20.23 3.41 19.48
N LEU A 459 19.64 4.59 19.69
CA LEU A 459 19.90 5.48 20.81
C LEU A 459 18.59 5.79 21.55
N PRO A 460 17.92 4.78 22.14
CA PRO A 460 16.65 5.00 22.81
C PRO A 460 16.84 5.95 24.01
N PRO A 461 15.94 6.94 24.21
CA PRO A 461 15.98 7.80 25.38
C PRO A 461 15.79 6.99 26.67
N THR A 462 16.50 7.33 27.74
CA THR A 462 16.49 6.61 29.03
C THR A 462 15.25 6.88 29.91
N GLY A 463 14.12 7.26 29.30
CA GLY A 463 12.91 7.61 30.03
C GLY A 463 12.26 6.41 30.75
N PRO A 464 11.48 6.63 31.82
CA PRO A 464 10.78 5.55 32.51
C PRO A 464 9.72 4.92 31.58
N VAL A 465 9.75 3.59 31.48
CA VAL A 465 8.75 2.80 30.77
C VAL A 465 7.43 2.88 31.53
N VAL A 466 6.36 3.33 30.88
CA VAL A 466 5.01 3.33 31.45
C VAL A 466 4.31 2.04 31.01
N PRO A 467 3.98 1.11 31.92
CA PRO A 467 3.29 -0.10 31.53
C PRO A 467 1.96 0.23 30.84
N ALA A 468 1.68 -0.40 29.69
CA ALA A 468 0.44 -0.17 28.93
C ALA A 468 -0.83 -0.37 29.78
N ARG A 469 -0.79 -1.28 30.76
CA ARG A 469 -1.88 -1.50 31.74
C ARG A 469 -2.09 -0.31 32.65
N THR A 470 -1.02 0.33 33.10
CA THR A 470 -1.07 1.53 33.94
C THR A 470 -1.66 2.68 33.15
N LEU A 471 -1.23 2.86 31.90
CA LEU A 471 -1.76 3.87 31.00
C LEU A 471 -3.25 3.65 30.72
N ALA A 472 -3.66 2.42 30.39
CA ALA A 472 -5.05 2.07 30.16
C ALA A 472 -5.92 2.30 31.40
N ARG A 473 -5.42 1.95 32.60
CA ARG A 473 -6.11 2.23 33.87
C ARG A 473 -6.22 3.73 34.14
N ALA A 474 -5.18 4.51 33.84
CA ALA A 474 -5.20 5.96 34.02
C ALA A 474 -6.23 6.62 33.09
N VAL A 475 -6.27 6.22 31.82
CA VAL A 475 -7.27 6.70 30.85
C VAL A 475 -8.68 6.27 31.26
N ALA A 476 -8.86 5.02 31.68
CA ALA A 476 -10.15 4.54 32.18
C ALA A 476 -10.60 5.32 33.43
N ALA A 477 -9.70 5.55 34.39
CA ALA A 477 -9.98 6.34 35.58
C ALA A 477 -10.34 7.79 35.23
N PHE A 478 -9.61 8.41 34.29
CA PHE A 478 -9.94 9.73 33.77
C PHE A 478 -11.34 9.78 33.15
N ASN A 479 -11.67 8.84 32.26
CA ASN A 479 -13.00 8.78 31.65
C ASN A 479 -14.11 8.56 32.69
N LEU A 480 -13.88 7.68 33.68
CA LEU A 480 -14.82 7.45 34.77
C LEU A 480 -15.01 8.70 35.63
N LEU A 481 -13.95 9.46 35.90
CA LEU A 481 -14.03 10.73 36.63
C LEU A 481 -14.81 11.79 35.84
N VAL A 482 -14.57 11.92 34.54
CA VAL A 482 -15.33 12.83 33.68
C VAL A 482 -16.81 12.43 33.63
N LEU A 483 -17.09 11.14 33.46
CA LEU A 483 -18.46 10.61 33.46
C LEU A 483 -19.15 10.85 34.80
N ALA A 484 -18.48 10.56 35.92
CA ALA A 484 -19.00 10.79 37.27
C ALA A 484 -19.21 12.29 37.54
N GLY A 485 -18.32 13.16 37.06
CA GLY A 485 -18.47 14.61 37.12
C GLY A 485 -19.69 15.10 36.33
N ALA A 486 -19.88 14.60 35.10
CA ALA A 486 -21.04 14.90 34.27
C ALA A 486 -22.33 14.40 34.93
N LEU A 487 -22.34 13.18 35.46
CA LEU A 487 -23.47 12.61 36.20
C LEU A 487 -23.77 13.42 37.47
N GLY A 488 -22.73 13.82 38.21
CA GLY A 488 -22.85 14.62 39.43
C GLY A 488 -23.39 16.02 39.16
N PHE A 489 -22.93 16.68 38.08
CA PHE A 489 -23.46 17.95 37.61
C PHE A 489 -24.94 17.82 37.21
N MET A 490 -25.28 16.77 36.48
CA MET A 490 -26.66 16.46 36.09
C MET A 490 -27.55 16.18 37.31
N LEU A 491 -27.12 15.34 38.25
CA LEU A 491 -27.86 15.04 39.48
C LEU A 491 -28.02 16.27 40.38
N ARG A 492 -27.04 17.18 40.42
CA ARG A 492 -27.16 18.49 41.07
C ARG A 492 -28.22 19.37 40.42
N ARG A 493 -28.28 19.40 39.08
CA ARG A 493 -29.34 20.09 38.32
C ARG A 493 -30.73 19.48 38.55
N LEU A 494 -30.80 18.18 38.83
CA LEU A 494 -32.04 17.46 39.14
C LEU A 494 -32.54 17.65 40.58
N ARG A 495 -31.66 17.97 41.55
CA ARG A 495 -32.02 18.16 42.97
C ARG A 495 -33.18 19.14 43.23
N PRO A 496 -33.26 20.32 42.59
CA PRO A 496 -34.39 21.23 42.81
C PRO A 496 -35.71 20.74 42.17
N MET A 497 -35.66 19.75 41.28
CA MET A 497 -36.85 19.24 40.57
C MET A 497 -37.59 18.20 41.42
N ARG A 498 -38.92 18.32 41.55
CA ARG A 498 -39.77 17.39 42.31
C ARG A 498 -40.88 16.78 41.42
N GLY A 499 -41.35 15.58 41.79
CA GLY A 499 -42.46 14.90 41.13
C GLY A 499 -42.19 14.49 39.67
N MET A 500 -43.18 14.69 38.80
CA MET A 500 -43.13 14.34 37.37
C MET A 500 -41.94 14.98 36.63
N ALA A 501 -41.53 16.19 36.99
CA ALA A 501 -40.44 16.89 36.32
C ALA A 501 -39.09 16.17 36.49
N ARG A 502 -38.83 15.61 37.69
CA ARG A 502 -37.64 14.80 37.95
C ARG A 502 -37.69 13.47 37.21
N ARG A 503 -38.87 12.84 37.16
CA ARG A 503 -39.07 11.57 36.43
C ARG A 503 -38.81 11.73 34.93
N ARG A 504 -39.40 12.75 34.29
CA ARG A 504 -39.18 13.06 32.87
C ARG A 504 -37.71 13.37 32.56
N ALA A 505 -37.03 14.07 33.45
CA ALA A 505 -35.62 14.38 33.26
C ALA A 505 -34.71 13.15 33.41
N LEU A 506 -35.03 12.22 34.33
CA LEU A 506 -34.35 10.92 34.42
C LEU A 506 -34.62 10.04 33.20
N GLU A 507 -35.85 10.02 32.70
CA GLU A 507 -36.22 9.32 31.45
C GLU A 507 -35.43 9.89 30.27
N GLY A 508 -35.34 11.22 30.13
CA GLY A 508 -34.49 11.87 29.12
C GLY A 508 -33.01 11.53 29.24
N MET A 509 -32.47 11.43 30.46
CA MET A 509 -31.09 11.00 30.69
C MET A 509 -30.87 9.54 30.31
N ALA A 510 -31.83 8.66 30.59
CA ALA A 510 -31.77 7.26 30.16
C ALA A 510 -31.79 7.12 28.63
N TYR A 511 -32.49 8.02 27.91
CA TYR A 511 -32.43 8.05 26.44
C TYR A 511 -31.07 8.54 25.91
N VAL A 512 -30.42 9.48 26.59
CA VAL A 512 -29.11 10.00 26.19
C VAL A 512 -27.96 9.07 26.61
N SER A 513 -28.14 8.25 27.65
CA SER A 513 -27.05 7.47 28.23
C SER A 513 -26.35 6.49 27.27
N PRO A 514 -27.02 5.77 26.35
CA PRO A 514 -26.31 4.91 25.40
C PRO A 514 -25.35 5.70 24.49
N TRP A 515 -25.80 6.86 24.00
CA TRP A 515 -24.96 7.75 23.18
C TRP A 515 -23.82 8.35 24.01
N ALA A 516 -24.11 8.82 25.23
CA ALA A 516 -23.09 9.40 26.11
C ALA A 516 -22.01 8.36 26.49
N VAL A 517 -22.42 7.14 26.85
CA VAL A 517 -21.50 6.02 27.13
C VAL A 517 -20.64 5.73 25.90
N GLY A 518 -21.24 5.66 24.71
CA GLY A 518 -20.51 5.50 23.45
C GLY A 518 -19.49 6.63 23.22
N PHE A 519 -19.90 7.88 23.41
CA PHE A 519 -19.03 9.05 23.28
C PHE A 519 -17.84 8.99 24.26
N PHE A 520 -18.08 8.72 25.55
CA PHE A 520 -16.99 8.69 26.53
C PHE A 520 -16.03 7.52 26.30
N LEU A 521 -16.53 6.34 25.93
CA LEU A 521 -15.71 5.16 25.72
C LEU A 521 -14.96 5.18 24.38
N PHE A 522 -15.61 5.59 23.30
CA PHE A 522 -15.08 5.45 21.94
C PHE A 522 -14.62 6.77 21.31
N VAL A 523 -14.97 7.92 21.89
CA VAL A 523 -14.49 9.24 21.42
C VAL A 523 -13.53 9.85 22.44
N LEU A 524 -14.02 10.19 23.64
CA LEU A 524 -13.19 10.88 24.63
C LEU A 524 -12.04 10.00 25.13
N GLY A 525 -12.28 8.70 25.33
CA GLY A 525 -11.27 7.78 25.82
C GLY A 525 -10.05 7.67 24.91
N PRO A 526 -10.21 7.33 23.62
CA PRO A 526 -9.12 7.37 22.65
C PRO A 526 -8.47 8.74 22.54
N MET A 527 -9.21 9.85 22.59
CA MET A 527 -8.63 11.20 22.59
C MET A 527 -7.73 11.45 23.81
N ALA A 528 -8.17 11.06 25.01
CA ALA A 528 -7.37 11.19 26.23
C ALA A 528 -6.14 10.28 26.18
N PHE A 529 -6.28 9.05 25.66
CA PHE A 529 -5.16 8.16 25.41
C PHE A 529 -4.15 8.78 24.45
N SER A 530 -4.61 9.30 23.30
CA SER A 530 -3.79 10.03 22.32
C SER A 530 -3.04 11.21 22.95
N ALA A 531 -3.70 11.96 23.83
CA ALA A 531 -3.08 13.08 24.53
C ALA A 531 -1.95 12.62 25.48
N VAL A 532 -2.11 11.47 26.15
CA VAL A 532 -1.05 10.93 27.03
C VAL A 532 0.11 10.35 26.22
N ILE A 533 -0.17 9.53 25.20
CA ILE A 533 0.88 8.97 24.34
C ILE A 533 1.63 10.05 23.56
N ALA A 534 1.06 11.25 23.36
CA ALA A 534 1.78 12.37 22.77
C ALA A 534 3.04 12.77 23.57
N PHE A 535 3.11 12.45 24.86
CA PHE A 535 4.30 12.65 25.71
C PHE A 535 5.16 11.39 25.86
N SER A 536 4.82 10.33 25.12
CA SER A 536 5.52 9.06 25.15
C SER A 536 6.00 8.67 23.75
N ARG A 537 7.05 7.87 23.71
CA ARG A 537 7.40 7.09 22.52
C ARG A 537 6.57 5.81 22.56
N TYR A 538 5.78 5.58 21.52
CA TYR A 538 4.91 4.41 21.42
C TYR A 538 4.89 3.92 19.98
N ASP A 539 5.28 2.66 19.77
CA ASP A 539 5.30 1.97 18.47
C ASP A 539 4.17 0.93 18.35
N VAL A 540 3.18 1.02 19.25
CA VAL A 540 2.01 0.13 19.40
C VAL A 540 2.34 -1.26 19.95
N ILE A 541 3.50 -1.84 19.61
CA ILE A 541 3.88 -3.20 19.97
C ILE A 541 4.57 -3.27 21.35
N HIS A 542 5.44 -2.30 21.65
CA HIS A 542 6.14 -2.22 22.92
C HIS A 542 5.44 -1.25 23.90
N ALA A 543 5.79 -1.36 25.18
CA ALA A 543 5.23 -0.46 26.20
C ALA A 543 5.69 1.00 25.95
N PRO A 544 4.80 2.00 26.15
CA PRO A 544 5.15 3.38 25.90
C PRO A 544 6.24 3.88 26.86
N GLU A 545 7.26 4.56 26.31
CA GLU A 545 8.36 5.16 27.07
C GLU A 545 8.10 6.65 27.25
N PHE A 546 8.13 7.19 28.47
CA PHE A 546 7.86 8.62 28.66
C PHE A 546 9.06 9.47 28.20
N THR A 547 8.84 10.33 27.21
CA THR A 547 9.88 11.21 26.62
C THR A 547 9.65 12.69 26.93
N GLY A 548 8.64 13.01 27.74
CA GLY A 548 8.31 14.38 28.12
C GLY A 548 7.88 15.21 26.91
N LEU A 549 8.55 16.35 26.68
CA LEU A 549 8.21 17.28 25.61
C LEU A 549 8.96 17.02 24.28
N ALA A 550 9.75 15.95 24.20
CA ALA A 550 10.58 15.68 23.01
C ALA A 550 9.76 15.57 21.70
N ASN A 551 8.58 14.96 21.76
CA ASN A 551 7.68 14.87 20.60
C ASN A 551 7.19 16.26 20.15
N TRP A 552 6.87 17.14 21.11
CA TRP A 552 6.39 18.50 20.84
C TRP A 552 7.50 19.42 20.32
N THR A 553 8.70 19.34 20.87
CA THR A 553 9.86 20.11 20.37
C THR A 553 10.29 19.64 18.99
N ARG A 554 10.11 18.35 18.66
CA ARG A 554 10.30 17.85 17.30
C ARG A 554 9.23 18.36 16.34
N MET A 555 7.96 18.39 16.76
CA MET A 555 6.85 18.80 15.90
C MET A 555 6.83 20.32 15.64
N PHE A 556 7.03 21.12 16.69
CA PHE A 556 6.97 22.59 16.62
C PHE A 556 8.31 23.31 16.57
N GLY A 557 9.42 22.63 16.88
CA GLY A 557 10.73 23.28 16.99
C GLY A 557 11.31 23.70 15.65
N PHE A 558 12.33 24.54 15.72
CA PHE A 558 13.08 25.02 14.57
C PHE A 558 14.58 24.78 14.80
N HIS A 559 15.31 24.51 13.72
CA HIS A 559 16.77 24.39 13.71
C HIS A 559 17.37 25.36 12.68
N ALA A 560 18.58 25.83 12.96
CA ALA A 560 19.36 26.61 12.00
C ALA A 560 19.91 25.68 10.90
N THR A 561 19.85 26.15 9.66
CA THR A 561 20.45 25.53 8.48
C THR A 561 21.22 26.58 7.71
N ASP A 562 22.08 26.17 6.78
CA ASP A 562 22.84 27.09 5.90
C ASP A 562 21.92 28.02 5.09
N GLU A 563 20.66 27.63 4.89
CA GLU A 563 19.62 28.40 4.18
C GLU A 563 18.66 29.16 5.14
N GLY A 564 19.00 29.27 6.42
CA GLY A 564 18.21 29.97 7.44
C GLY A 564 17.51 29.05 8.46
N MET A 565 16.53 29.57 9.20
CA MET A 565 15.81 28.83 10.23
C MET A 565 14.67 27.99 9.63
N ARG A 566 14.66 26.68 9.92
CA ARG A 566 13.68 25.72 9.37
C ARG A 566 12.98 24.92 10.46
N ALA A 567 11.72 24.55 10.20
CA ALA A 567 10.97 23.67 11.09
C ALA A 567 11.60 22.27 11.17
N ASN A 568 11.58 21.69 12.37
CA ASN A 568 12.05 20.33 12.64
C ASN A 568 11.19 19.27 11.93
N ASP A 569 9.87 19.51 11.83
CA ASP A 569 8.94 18.69 11.04
C ASP A 569 8.18 19.55 10.02
N PRO A 570 8.66 19.65 8.76
CA PRO A 570 7.97 20.41 7.72
C PRO A 570 6.62 19.82 7.30
N LEU A 571 6.42 18.50 7.45
CA LEU A 571 5.19 17.84 7.04
C LEU A 571 4.04 18.18 7.98
N PHE A 572 4.31 18.30 9.28
CA PHE A 572 3.35 18.76 10.26
C PHE A 572 2.74 20.11 9.86
N TRP A 573 3.58 21.10 9.58
CA TRP A 573 3.13 22.45 9.20
C TRP A 573 2.37 22.47 7.86
N ARG A 574 2.81 21.65 6.89
CA ARG A 574 2.07 21.48 5.62
C ARG A 574 0.68 20.86 5.86
N GLY A 575 0.59 19.81 6.68
CA GLY A 575 -0.67 19.16 7.01
C GLY A 575 -1.64 20.11 7.72
N LEU A 576 -1.14 20.90 8.67
CA LEU A 576 -1.91 21.93 9.36
C LEU A 576 -2.43 23.00 8.38
N TRP A 577 -1.56 23.50 7.49
CA TRP A 577 -1.93 24.47 6.47
C TRP A 577 -2.97 23.92 5.48
N ASN A 578 -2.80 22.68 5.02
CA ASN A 578 -3.75 22.04 4.13
C ASN A 578 -5.12 21.89 4.78
N THR A 579 -5.15 21.50 6.05
CA THR A 579 -6.39 21.42 6.84
C THR A 579 -7.04 22.79 6.98
N PHE A 580 -6.26 23.81 7.36
CA PHE A 580 -6.74 25.18 7.46
C PHE A 580 -7.32 25.67 6.12
N TYR A 581 -6.64 25.42 5.00
CA TYR A 581 -7.09 25.82 3.66
C TYR A 581 -8.45 25.20 3.31
N ILE A 582 -8.62 23.89 3.51
CA ILE A 582 -9.88 23.18 3.23
C ILE A 582 -11.00 23.71 4.14
N VAL A 583 -10.73 23.93 5.42
CA VAL A 583 -11.73 24.43 6.38
C VAL A 583 -12.10 25.89 6.12
N ALA A 584 -11.13 26.75 5.81
CA ALA A 584 -11.36 28.18 5.62
C ALA A 584 -12.01 28.50 4.26
N PHE A 585 -11.69 27.75 3.22
CA PHE A 585 -12.19 28.01 1.86
C PHE A 585 -13.18 26.95 1.38
N GLY A 586 -12.85 25.67 1.52
CA GLY A 586 -13.67 24.56 1.05
C GLY A 586 -15.04 24.52 1.75
N VAL A 587 -15.05 24.49 3.09
CA VAL A 587 -16.30 24.36 3.85
C VAL A 587 -17.29 25.51 3.58
N PRO A 588 -16.90 26.81 3.61
CA PRO A 588 -17.82 27.89 3.27
C PRO A 588 -18.34 27.83 1.83
N LEU A 589 -17.49 27.47 0.87
CA LEU A 589 -17.90 27.31 -0.53
C LEU A 589 -18.93 26.19 -0.68
N THR A 590 -18.66 25.02 -0.09
CA THR A 590 -19.60 23.88 -0.11
C THR A 590 -20.93 24.25 0.55
N LEU A 591 -20.90 24.95 1.68
CA LEU A 591 -22.12 25.41 2.36
C LEU A 591 -22.89 26.43 1.52
N ALA A 592 -22.21 27.40 0.91
CA ALA A 592 -22.82 28.40 0.05
C ALA A 592 -23.45 27.76 -1.20
N ALA A 593 -22.74 26.82 -1.85
CA ALA A 593 -23.25 26.07 -2.98
C ALA A 593 -24.45 25.20 -2.58
N SER A 594 -24.36 24.47 -1.46
CA SER A 594 -25.46 23.65 -0.94
C SER A 594 -26.69 24.48 -0.62
N LEU A 595 -26.51 25.64 0.00
CA LEU A 595 -27.59 26.59 0.28
C LEU A 595 -28.17 27.16 -1.03
N GLY A 596 -27.33 27.53 -1.99
CA GLY A 596 -27.77 28.02 -3.30
C GLY A 596 -28.63 26.99 -4.04
N VAL A 597 -28.21 25.73 -4.08
CA VAL A 597 -28.98 24.62 -4.65
C VAL A 597 -30.26 24.38 -3.87
N ALA A 598 -30.23 24.43 -2.54
CA ALA A 598 -31.43 24.30 -1.71
C ALA A 598 -32.46 25.40 -1.98
N LEU A 599 -32.01 26.65 -2.16
CA LEU A 599 -32.87 27.79 -2.52
C LEU A 599 -33.46 27.61 -3.93
N LEU A 600 -32.68 27.11 -4.90
CA LEU A 600 -33.18 26.78 -6.24
C LEU A 600 -34.23 25.68 -6.20
N LEU A 601 -34.02 24.62 -5.42
CA LEU A 601 -34.99 23.52 -5.22
C LEU A 601 -36.29 23.98 -4.54
N ASN A 602 -36.23 25.09 -3.81
CA ASN A 602 -37.37 25.73 -3.15
C ASN A 602 -38.10 26.76 -4.03
N SER A 603 -37.57 27.10 -5.20
CA SER A 603 -38.17 28.08 -6.10
C SER A 603 -39.38 27.51 -6.87
N ARG A 604 -40.45 28.30 -7.04
CA ARG A 604 -41.70 27.90 -7.72
C ARG A 604 -41.60 28.05 -9.24
N VAL A 605 -40.60 27.43 -9.86
CA VAL A 605 -40.44 27.41 -11.33
C VAL A 605 -41.16 26.22 -11.98
N ARG A 606 -41.65 26.41 -13.21
CA ARG A 606 -42.18 25.32 -14.04
C ARG A 606 -41.05 24.32 -14.33
N GLY A 607 -41.29 23.04 -14.06
CA GLY A 607 -40.29 21.96 -14.23
C GLY A 607 -39.59 21.49 -12.96
N ILE A 608 -39.89 22.06 -11.79
CA ILE A 608 -39.23 21.72 -10.51
C ILE A 608 -39.31 20.23 -10.12
N ARG A 609 -40.37 19.53 -10.54
CA ARG A 609 -40.51 18.08 -10.30
C ARG A 609 -39.43 17.28 -11.02
N ALA A 610 -39.16 17.58 -12.29
CA ALA A 610 -38.11 16.93 -13.05
C ALA A 610 -36.73 17.27 -12.50
N TYR A 611 -36.50 18.54 -12.13
CA TYR A 611 -35.24 18.98 -11.54
C TYR A 611 -34.93 18.28 -10.21
N ARG A 612 -35.93 18.11 -9.32
CA ARG A 612 -35.77 17.34 -8.09
C ARG A 612 -35.37 15.89 -8.35
N VAL A 613 -36.03 15.22 -9.30
CA VAL A 613 -35.68 13.84 -9.67
C VAL A 613 -34.24 13.77 -10.17
N LEU A 614 -33.86 14.64 -11.10
CA LEU A 614 -32.50 14.71 -11.64
C LEU A 614 -31.44 14.99 -10.57
N PHE A 615 -31.75 15.82 -9.58
CA PHE A 615 -30.83 16.13 -8.48
C PHE A 615 -30.65 14.95 -7.51
N TYR A 616 -31.70 14.18 -7.25
CA TYR A 616 -31.62 13.04 -6.31
C TYR A 616 -31.05 11.77 -6.93
N VAL A 617 -31.12 11.59 -8.26
CA VAL A 617 -30.58 10.40 -8.95
C VAL A 617 -29.09 10.16 -8.64
N PRO A 618 -28.20 11.17 -8.71
CA PRO A 618 -26.78 11.01 -8.37
C PRO A 618 -26.50 10.66 -6.90
N VAL A 619 -27.40 10.99 -5.96
CA VAL A 619 -27.21 10.69 -4.53
C VAL A 619 -27.19 9.18 -4.27
N MET A 620 -27.78 8.39 -5.18
CA MET A 620 -27.71 6.92 -5.12
C MET A 620 -26.42 6.34 -5.69
N VAL A 621 -25.60 7.16 -6.36
CA VAL A 621 -24.30 6.73 -6.89
C VAL A 621 -23.31 6.63 -5.72
N PRO A 622 -22.63 5.48 -5.54
CA PRO A 622 -21.62 5.35 -4.50
C PRO A 622 -20.54 6.42 -4.64
N ALA A 623 -20.07 6.98 -3.52
CA ALA A 623 -19.04 8.03 -3.52
C ALA A 623 -17.80 7.64 -4.35
N VAL A 624 -17.39 6.36 -4.32
CA VAL A 624 -16.28 5.85 -5.13
C VAL A 624 -16.53 6.03 -6.63
N VAL A 625 -17.73 5.70 -7.12
CA VAL A 625 -18.09 5.83 -8.54
C VAL A 625 -18.13 7.30 -8.94
N SER A 626 -18.71 8.15 -8.09
CA SER A 626 -18.72 9.60 -8.31
C SER A 626 -17.30 10.16 -8.40
N SER A 627 -16.40 9.76 -7.49
CA SER A 627 -15.00 10.19 -7.52
C SER A 627 -14.27 9.72 -8.78
N LEU A 628 -14.48 8.49 -9.24
CA LEU A 628 -13.88 7.99 -10.49
C LEU A 628 -14.35 8.80 -11.70
N ILE A 629 -15.65 9.09 -11.78
CA ILE A 629 -16.20 9.96 -12.82
C ILE A 629 -15.54 11.34 -12.74
N TRP A 630 -15.47 11.97 -11.57
CA TRP A 630 -14.81 13.27 -11.42
C TRP A 630 -13.34 13.26 -11.82
N ILE A 631 -12.58 12.21 -11.47
CA ILE A 631 -11.18 12.05 -11.91
C ILE A 631 -11.09 12.01 -13.43
N TRP A 632 -12.00 11.30 -14.11
CA TRP A 632 -12.06 11.27 -15.58
C TRP A 632 -12.48 12.62 -16.17
N MET A 633 -13.43 13.31 -15.55
CA MET A 633 -13.93 14.60 -16.02
C MET A 633 -12.90 15.73 -15.87
N LEU A 634 -12.13 15.69 -14.78
CA LEU A 634 -11.03 16.60 -14.46
C LEU A 634 -9.70 16.12 -15.05
N ASN A 635 -9.72 15.10 -15.91
CA ASN A 635 -8.54 14.63 -16.60
C ASN A 635 -7.89 15.77 -17.42
N PRO A 636 -6.58 16.02 -17.27
CA PRO A 636 -5.94 17.16 -17.88
C PRO A 636 -5.84 17.09 -19.42
N GLU A 637 -5.77 15.89 -20.00
CA GLU A 637 -5.61 15.72 -21.46
C GLU A 637 -6.94 15.49 -22.20
N THR A 638 -7.88 14.78 -21.58
CA THR A 638 -9.11 14.30 -22.25
C THR A 638 -10.40 14.69 -21.52
N GLY A 639 -10.29 15.27 -20.32
CA GLY A 639 -11.44 15.65 -19.52
C GLY A 639 -12.25 16.77 -20.16
N PHE A 640 -13.57 16.61 -20.22
CA PHE A 640 -14.43 17.61 -20.87
C PHE A 640 -14.42 18.95 -20.12
N PHE A 641 -14.19 18.96 -18.81
CA PHE A 641 -14.06 20.20 -18.04
C PHE A 641 -12.86 21.01 -18.53
N ASN A 642 -11.71 20.34 -18.70
CA ASN A 642 -10.49 20.99 -19.20
C ASN A 642 -10.60 21.35 -20.67
N TYR A 643 -11.30 20.56 -21.50
CA TYR A 643 -11.62 20.95 -22.87
C TYR A 643 -12.42 22.26 -22.91
N GLY A 644 -13.49 22.36 -22.11
CA GLY A 644 -14.30 23.57 -21.99
C GLY A 644 -13.50 24.77 -21.48
N LEU A 645 -12.73 24.60 -20.39
CA LEU A 645 -11.85 25.64 -19.85
C LEU A 645 -10.82 26.13 -20.88
N ASN A 646 -10.19 25.21 -21.60
CA ASN A 646 -9.19 25.54 -22.61
C ASN A 646 -9.77 26.37 -23.78
N LEU A 647 -11.06 26.21 -24.13
CA LEU A 647 -11.71 27.07 -25.14
C LEU A 647 -11.68 28.55 -24.72
N PHE A 648 -11.79 28.83 -23.42
CA PHE A 648 -11.77 30.19 -22.88
C PHE A 648 -10.38 30.66 -22.47
N LEU A 649 -9.51 29.76 -22.00
CA LEU A 649 -8.19 30.11 -21.46
C LEU A 649 -7.10 30.27 -22.53
N ARG A 650 -7.15 29.46 -23.61
CA ARG A 650 -6.13 29.50 -24.68
C ARG A 650 -6.01 30.86 -25.38
N PRO A 651 -7.09 31.62 -25.64
CA PRO A 651 -6.99 32.98 -26.18
C PRO A 651 -6.14 33.93 -25.32
N PHE A 652 -5.99 33.65 -24.02
CA PHE A 652 -5.20 34.43 -23.08
C PHE A 652 -3.81 33.82 -22.80
N GLY A 653 -3.42 32.78 -23.54
CA GLY A 653 -2.17 32.05 -23.33
C GLY A 653 -2.14 31.21 -22.05
N LEU A 654 -3.29 30.97 -21.43
CA LEU A 654 -3.42 30.17 -20.21
C LEU A 654 -3.82 28.73 -20.55
N THR A 655 -3.28 27.77 -19.80
CA THR A 655 -3.64 26.34 -19.92
C THR A 655 -4.58 25.93 -18.79
N ALA A 656 -5.43 24.93 -19.07
CA ALA A 656 -6.32 24.39 -18.04
C ALA A 656 -5.53 23.81 -16.84
N PRO A 657 -6.09 23.91 -15.62
CA PRO A 657 -5.48 23.37 -14.41
C PRO A 657 -5.18 21.87 -14.47
N GLY A 658 -4.00 21.48 -13.96
CA GLY A 658 -3.67 20.08 -13.68
C GLY A 658 -4.23 19.65 -12.34
N TRP A 659 -5.56 19.53 -12.22
CA TRP A 659 -6.31 19.40 -10.95
C TRP A 659 -5.63 18.49 -9.91
N PHE A 660 -5.46 17.20 -10.21
CA PHE A 660 -4.80 16.26 -9.29
C PHE A 660 -3.34 15.95 -9.66
N SER A 661 -2.90 16.46 -10.81
CA SER A 661 -1.55 16.26 -11.34
C SER A 661 -0.58 17.35 -10.91
N ARG A 662 -1.04 18.41 -10.23
CA ARG A 662 -0.17 19.47 -9.70
C ARG A 662 -0.47 19.78 -8.23
N PRO A 663 0.56 19.96 -7.38
CA PRO A 663 0.37 20.27 -5.96
C PRO A 663 -0.47 21.54 -5.70
N GLU A 664 -0.36 22.51 -6.59
CA GLU A 664 -1.03 23.81 -6.51
C GLU A 664 -2.55 23.69 -6.69
N TRP A 665 -2.95 22.81 -7.60
CA TRP A 665 -4.34 22.62 -8.04
C TRP A 665 -5.04 21.47 -7.32
N ALA A 666 -4.29 20.60 -6.64
CA ALA A 666 -4.84 19.46 -5.90
C ALA A 666 -5.91 19.88 -4.88
N LYS A 667 -5.65 20.96 -4.14
CA LYS A 667 -6.60 21.47 -3.13
C LYS A 667 -7.88 22.05 -3.77
N PRO A 668 -7.80 22.96 -4.76
CA PRO A 668 -8.99 23.36 -5.53
C PRO A 668 -9.77 22.18 -6.14
N GLY A 669 -9.08 21.20 -6.72
CA GLY A 669 -9.71 20.00 -7.30
C GLY A 669 -10.49 19.18 -6.26
N LEU A 670 -9.92 19.01 -5.06
CA LEU A 670 -10.60 18.34 -3.94
C LEU A 670 -11.79 19.12 -3.38
N ILE A 671 -11.80 20.45 -3.48
CA ILE A 671 -12.95 21.28 -3.06
C ILE A 671 -14.07 21.22 -4.10
N LEU A 672 -13.73 21.05 -5.37
CA LEU A 672 -14.68 20.96 -6.47
C LEU A 672 -15.44 19.62 -6.50
N LEU A 673 -14.74 18.54 -6.13
CA LEU A 673 -15.31 17.20 -5.96
C LEU A 673 -16.26 17.15 -4.76
#